data_AF-A0A964K5I1-F1
#
_entry.id   AF-A0A964K5I1-F1
#
_cell.length_a   1.000
_cell.length_b   1.000
_cell.length_c   1.000
_cell.angle_alpha   90.00
_cell.angle_beta   90.00
_cell.angle_gamma   90.00
#
_symmetry.space_group_name_H-M   'P 1'
#
loop_
_entity.id
_entity.type
_entity.pdbx_description
1 polymer ?
#
loop_
_entity_poly.entity_id
_entity_poly.type
_entity_poly.pdbx_seq_one_letter_code
_entity_poly.pdbx_strand_id
1 'polypeptide(L)'
;MKFCSPAQACADYDQARNSRWSVARVDGAAWLMTPCGERFFSIGVNVLDGGDKKPGARERNSYTWSSFHPSLDAWIAATRERLGAWGFNSAGSWSVLPQDIRLPSIPNLELGRNSRFHWFDPFDPATEAEMLRQAERLTRPFRGSPWRIGYFSDNEVGWWNGALFNYFIRARAANHTKQRLIAMLREHYGDNWQRFAADWVVPDGVASFDGLLAHERELIRLKPGGAGIHAVRRWTGIITDRYYRLVRASLKAADPDALVFADRLPIYYDPVAVRAMAPHVDVITTNYNVDSPDGWLAPYFFEGLKRLAPGKPVLISEWFFAAHENRTGNVNNGHLMTVRTQAERAAGAAQATRNFAADPAILGLHWFQWHDHPPGGREDGEDYNFGLVDSLDRPYARLIEALAQANGEIAAIHARSAQMPARNDGRSIPKAAITIGDKSLADWPKPLSLRPGIEANPGEVPFGEFHLAWDNAGLSLALIAMDYYDPMILAVGNSFPLEEAFRVDLAIDAGAGPRRFVLHIVPPRVFPPKRAPAFAARLCRIDGASCRDVPGGKTSYFGSDQPRITAEMALPWSALGLSAPPRDGVKLALGATAFHRSRWMSWGGRPVEELMNDPASWRRLSLGPAAPPSANQVVP
;
A
#
# COMPACT_ATOMS: atom_id res chain seq x y z
N MET A 1 11.36 3.51 -33.26
CA MET A 1 12.58 3.26 -32.45
C MET A 1 12.58 1.80 -32.05
N LYS A 2 13.72 1.09 -32.21
CA LYS A 2 13.84 -0.35 -31.95
C LYS A 2 13.66 -0.62 -30.46
N PHE A 3 12.83 -1.60 -30.10
CA PHE A 3 12.80 -2.16 -28.75
C PHE A 3 14.11 -2.93 -28.55
N CYS A 4 15.03 -2.44 -27.70
CA CYS A 4 16.04 -3.31 -27.12
C CYS A 4 15.34 -4.26 -26.14
N SER A 5 15.90 -5.45 -25.94
CA SER A 5 15.54 -6.31 -24.80
C SER A 5 15.49 -5.46 -23.52
N PRO A 6 14.56 -5.73 -22.57
CA PRO A 6 14.54 -5.04 -21.27
C PRO A 6 15.90 -4.97 -20.58
N ALA A 7 16.80 -5.91 -20.90
CA ALA A 7 18.16 -5.99 -20.36
C ALA A 7 19.19 -5.01 -20.99
N GLN A 8 18.86 -4.28 -22.05
CA GLN A 8 19.85 -3.50 -22.84
C GLN A 8 19.35 -2.11 -23.25
N ALA A 9 18.83 -1.33 -22.30
CA ALA A 9 18.43 0.06 -22.58
C ALA A 9 19.62 1.05 -22.63
N CYS A 10 20.86 0.58 -22.51
CA CYS A 10 22.04 1.23 -23.07
C CYS A 10 23.04 0.12 -23.41
N ALA A 11 23.71 0.19 -24.57
CA ALA A 11 24.64 -0.85 -24.99
C ALA A 11 25.83 -0.99 -24.03
N ASP A 12 26.28 0.13 -23.46
CA ASP A 12 27.29 0.19 -22.41
C ASP A 12 27.13 1.49 -21.61
N TYR A 13 26.70 1.39 -20.35
CA TYR A 13 26.55 2.57 -19.49
C TYR A 13 27.89 3.21 -19.15
N ASP A 14 29.01 2.46 -19.18
CA ASP A 14 30.34 3.03 -18.93
C ASP A 14 30.74 4.04 -20.03
N GLN A 15 30.09 4.00 -21.21
CA GLN A 15 30.28 4.92 -22.33
C GLN A 15 29.20 6.03 -22.40
N ALA A 16 28.30 6.10 -21.43
CA ALA A 16 27.26 7.12 -21.40
C ALA A 16 27.88 8.53 -21.29
N ARG A 17 27.34 9.49 -22.06
CA ARG A 17 27.85 10.87 -22.10
C ARG A 17 27.67 11.64 -20.79
N ASN A 18 26.76 11.18 -19.93
CA ASN A 18 26.45 11.75 -18.64
C ASN A 18 25.78 10.69 -17.75
N SER A 19 25.48 11.05 -16.50
CA SER A 19 24.85 10.17 -15.51
C SER A 19 23.34 10.41 -15.33
N ARG A 20 22.73 11.21 -16.21
CA ARG A 20 21.37 11.71 -16.01
C ARG A 20 20.33 10.72 -16.49
N TRP A 21 19.48 10.29 -15.57
CA TRP A 21 18.24 9.61 -15.86
C TRP A 21 17.08 10.61 -15.87
N SER A 22 16.02 10.30 -16.60
CA SER A 22 14.81 11.11 -16.58
C SER A 22 13.56 10.24 -16.65
N VAL A 23 12.40 10.87 -16.54
CA VAL A 23 11.09 10.24 -16.72
C VAL A 23 10.45 10.85 -17.96
N ALA A 24 9.83 10.03 -18.80
CA ALA A 24 9.02 10.50 -19.91
C ALA A 24 7.70 9.71 -20.01
N ARG A 25 6.67 10.34 -20.57
CA ARG A 25 5.48 9.63 -21.04
C ARG A 25 5.59 9.40 -22.53
N VAL A 26 5.43 8.15 -22.96
CA VAL A 26 5.48 7.78 -24.36
C VAL A 26 4.29 6.88 -24.67
N ASP A 27 3.51 7.25 -25.67
CA ASP A 27 2.27 6.57 -26.05
C ASP A 27 1.28 6.41 -24.89
N GLY A 28 1.30 7.37 -23.95
CA GLY A 28 0.45 7.41 -22.75
C GLY A 28 1.01 6.70 -21.51
N ALA A 29 2.02 5.85 -21.67
CA ALA A 29 2.65 5.09 -20.59
C ALA A 29 3.94 5.77 -20.07
N ALA A 30 4.24 5.63 -18.78
CA ALA A 30 5.40 6.23 -18.14
C ALA A 30 6.65 5.35 -18.24
N TRP A 31 7.78 5.93 -18.62
CA TRP A 31 9.06 5.25 -18.76
C TRP A 31 10.15 6.00 -18.00
N LEU A 32 11.11 5.25 -17.45
CA LEU A 32 12.43 5.82 -17.21
C LEU A 32 13.12 6.00 -18.56
N MET A 33 13.95 7.03 -18.66
CA MET A 33 14.81 7.26 -19.81
C MET A 33 16.25 7.13 -19.34
N THR A 34 17.00 6.25 -20.00
CA THR A 34 18.42 6.04 -19.70
C THR A 34 19.24 7.28 -20.07
N PRO A 35 20.47 7.41 -19.59
CA PRO A 35 21.38 8.47 -20.02
C PRO A 35 21.72 8.43 -21.52
N CYS A 36 21.45 7.30 -22.18
CA CYS A 36 21.67 7.06 -23.60
C CYS A 36 20.42 7.42 -24.46
N GLY A 37 19.25 7.60 -23.82
CA GLY A 37 18.01 8.11 -24.42
C GLY A 37 16.94 7.05 -24.72
N GLU A 38 17.16 5.80 -24.35
CA GLU A 38 16.23 4.70 -24.54
C GLU A 38 15.17 4.63 -23.44
N ARG A 39 14.01 4.05 -23.77
CA ARG A 39 12.96 3.73 -22.80
C ARG A 39 13.43 2.57 -21.92
N PHE A 40 13.22 2.70 -20.62
CA PHE A 40 13.57 1.71 -19.62
C PHE A 40 12.40 1.46 -18.66
N PHE A 41 12.05 0.20 -18.48
CA PHE A 41 11.16 -0.26 -17.43
C PHE A 41 12.01 -1.00 -16.40
N SER A 42 12.03 -0.54 -15.16
CA SER A 42 12.93 -1.10 -14.13
C SER A 42 12.34 -2.38 -13.54
N ILE A 43 12.95 -3.52 -13.84
CA ILE A 43 12.61 -4.84 -13.30
C ILE A 43 13.73 -5.21 -12.33
N GLY A 44 13.54 -4.87 -11.05
CA GLY A 44 14.61 -4.87 -10.05
C GLY A 44 14.50 -5.99 -9.03
N VAL A 45 15.59 -6.20 -8.28
CA VAL A 45 15.62 -7.06 -7.09
C VAL A 45 16.27 -6.30 -5.94
N ASN A 46 15.63 -6.28 -4.77
CA ASN A 46 16.19 -5.72 -3.54
C ASN A 46 17.12 -6.73 -2.84
N VAL A 47 18.00 -6.23 -1.98
CA VAL A 47 18.89 -7.03 -1.10
C VAL A 47 19.86 -7.93 -1.90
N LEU A 48 20.52 -7.33 -2.89
CA LEU A 48 21.64 -7.96 -3.60
C LEU A 48 22.95 -7.63 -2.84
N ASP A 49 23.12 -8.12 -1.61
CA ASP A 49 24.22 -7.74 -0.70
C ASP A 49 25.18 -8.88 -0.30
N GLY A 50 24.92 -10.09 -0.77
CA GLY A 50 25.68 -11.30 -0.45
C GLY A 50 25.31 -11.93 0.90
N GLY A 51 24.29 -11.43 1.61
CA GLY A 51 23.75 -12.05 2.83
C GLY A 51 24.44 -11.68 4.15
N ASP A 52 24.23 -12.52 5.16
CA ASP A 52 24.71 -12.34 6.53
C ASP A 52 26.26 -12.41 6.57
N LYS A 53 26.86 -11.33 7.07
CA LYS A 53 28.31 -11.16 7.20
C LYS A 53 28.83 -11.53 8.59
N LYS A 54 27.94 -11.89 9.53
CA LYS A 54 28.31 -12.20 10.91
C LYS A 54 28.94 -13.60 11.01
N PRO A 55 29.90 -13.80 11.93
CA PRO A 55 30.37 -15.13 12.27
C PRO A 55 29.20 -16.05 12.65
N GLY A 56 29.27 -17.33 12.28
CA GLY A 56 28.22 -18.29 12.59
C GLY A 56 27.02 -18.29 11.62
N ALA A 57 27.05 -17.49 10.53
CA ALA A 57 25.92 -17.36 9.61
C ALA A 57 25.50 -18.71 9.00
N ARG A 58 26.48 -19.52 8.60
CA ARG A 58 26.27 -20.85 8.02
C ARG A 58 25.62 -21.80 9.03
N GLU A 59 26.05 -21.75 10.28
CA GLU A 59 25.54 -22.55 11.40
C GLU A 59 24.10 -22.18 11.74
N ARG A 60 23.71 -20.91 11.51
CA ARG A 60 22.33 -20.43 11.63
C ARG A 60 21.49 -20.66 10.37
N ASN A 61 22.05 -21.28 9.34
CA ASN A 61 21.42 -21.43 8.01
C ASN A 61 20.98 -20.07 7.42
N SER A 62 21.71 -18.99 7.74
CA SER A 62 21.57 -17.71 7.08
C SER A 62 22.26 -17.75 5.72
N TYR A 63 21.65 -17.15 4.71
CA TYR A 63 22.28 -16.97 3.40
C TYR A 63 23.57 -16.15 3.55
N THR A 64 24.69 -16.66 3.01
CA THR A 64 25.98 -15.94 2.99
C THR A 64 26.80 -16.40 1.79
N TRP A 65 27.19 -15.46 0.92
CA TRP A 65 27.84 -15.73 -0.36
C TRP A 65 29.07 -16.64 -0.25
N SER A 66 29.82 -16.51 0.84
CA SER A 66 31.07 -17.24 1.09
C SER A 66 30.88 -18.75 1.26
N SER A 67 29.65 -19.22 1.42
CA SER A 67 29.34 -20.65 1.49
C SER A 67 29.35 -21.34 0.12
N PHE A 68 29.25 -20.60 -0.98
CA PHE A 68 29.05 -21.16 -2.32
C PHE A 68 29.81 -20.42 -3.44
N HIS A 69 30.43 -19.26 -3.17
CA HIS A 69 31.32 -18.56 -4.11
C HIS A 69 32.71 -18.31 -3.50
N PRO A 70 33.79 -18.31 -4.32
CA PRO A 70 35.15 -18.10 -3.84
C PRO A 70 35.47 -16.65 -3.45
N SER A 71 34.69 -15.68 -3.93
CA SER A 71 34.83 -14.26 -3.58
C SER A 71 33.49 -13.53 -3.75
N LEU A 72 33.38 -12.34 -3.16
CA LEU A 72 32.22 -11.48 -3.38
C LEU A 72 32.07 -11.11 -4.85
N ASP A 73 33.17 -10.83 -5.55
CA ASP A 73 33.16 -10.51 -6.99
C ASP A 73 32.64 -11.69 -7.83
N ALA A 74 32.99 -12.92 -7.47
CA ALA A 74 32.47 -14.12 -8.13
C ALA A 74 30.96 -14.27 -7.88
N TRP A 75 30.49 -13.99 -6.66
CA TRP A 75 29.06 -13.95 -6.35
C TRP A 75 28.34 -12.84 -7.15
N ILE A 76 28.91 -11.63 -7.22
CA ILE A 76 28.35 -10.50 -8.00
C ILE A 76 28.21 -10.90 -9.47
N ALA A 77 29.26 -11.49 -10.07
CA ALA A 77 29.26 -11.92 -11.46
C ALA A 77 28.18 -12.98 -11.73
N ALA A 78 28.11 -14.02 -10.89
CA ALA A 78 27.12 -15.09 -11.03
C ALA A 78 25.68 -14.58 -10.80
N THR A 79 25.50 -13.68 -9.84
CA THR A 79 24.20 -13.07 -9.54
C THR A 79 23.73 -12.21 -10.70
N ARG A 80 24.62 -11.38 -11.28
CA ARG A 80 24.30 -10.56 -12.47
C ARG A 80 23.92 -11.42 -13.67
N GLU A 81 24.65 -12.51 -13.91
CA GLU A 81 24.35 -13.46 -14.99
C GLU A 81 22.95 -14.08 -14.81
N ARG A 82 22.64 -14.56 -13.60
CA ARG A 82 21.32 -15.10 -13.26
C ARG A 82 20.22 -14.07 -13.47
N LEU A 83 20.37 -12.85 -12.93
CA LEU A 83 19.39 -11.79 -13.07
C LEU A 83 19.09 -11.47 -14.54
N GLY A 84 20.13 -11.32 -15.36
CA GLY A 84 19.97 -11.09 -16.80
C GLY A 84 19.25 -12.24 -17.51
N ALA A 85 19.60 -13.49 -17.20
CA ALA A 85 18.93 -14.67 -17.74
C ALA A 85 17.45 -14.78 -17.31
N TRP A 86 17.10 -14.26 -16.13
CA TRP A 86 15.75 -14.27 -15.58
C TRP A 86 14.94 -13.00 -15.94
N GLY A 87 15.48 -12.15 -16.82
CA GLY A 87 14.80 -10.95 -17.31
C GLY A 87 14.76 -9.77 -16.34
N PHE A 88 15.51 -9.82 -15.23
CA PHE A 88 15.74 -8.65 -14.37
C PHE A 88 16.83 -7.76 -14.98
N ASN A 89 16.72 -6.46 -14.77
CA ASN A 89 17.59 -5.48 -15.44
C ASN A 89 18.06 -4.33 -14.52
N SER A 90 17.74 -4.39 -13.23
CA SER A 90 18.10 -3.34 -12.27
C SER A 90 18.29 -3.90 -10.85
N ALA A 91 18.94 -3.12 -9.99
CA ALA A 91 19.09 -3.41 -8.58
C ALA A 91 18.27 -2.41 -7.73
N GLY A 92 17.57 -2.95 -6.74
CA GLY A 92 16.79 -2.17 -5.78
C GLY A 92 17.62 -1.77 -4.56
N SER A 93 16.91 -1.43 -3.49
CA SER A 93 17.49 -1.04 -2.20
C SER A 93 18.38 -2.13 -1.61
N TRP A 94 19.31 -1.70 -0.75
CA TRP A 94 20.21 -2.57 0.01
C TRP A 94 21.01 -3.54 -0.87
N SER A 95 21.43 -3.10 -2.04
CA SER A 95 22.28 -3.85 -2.97
C SER A 95 23.73 -3.37 -2.90
N VAL A 96 24.66 -4.18 -3.39
CA VAL A 96 26.04 -3.75 -3.67
C VAL A 96 26.07 -2.52 -4.61
N LEU A 97 27.20 -1.81 -4.66
CA LEU A 97 27.26 -0.54 -5.36
C LEU A 97 26.96 -0.70 -6.87
N PRO A 98 26.32 0.29 -7.51
CA PRO A 98 25.92 0.20 -8.92
C PRO A 98 27.08 -0.12 -9.87
N GLN A 99 28.27 0.44 -9.62
CA GLN A 99 29.48 0.20 -10.40
C GLN A 99 30.07 -1.22 -10.23
N ASP A 100 29.79 -1.88 -9.11
CA ASP A 100 30.30 -3.22 -8.83
C ASP A 100 29.41 -4.27 -9.49
N ILE A 101 28.09 -4.17 -9.27
CA ILE A 101 27.12 -5.08 -9.90
C ILE A 101 26.86 -4.75 -11.36
N ARG A 102 27.17 -3.53 -11.83
CA ARG A 102 26.91 -3.06 -13.19
C ARG A 102 25.46 -3.30 -13.61
N LEU A 103 24.54 -2.87 -12.75
CA LEU A 103 23.11 -2.82 -13.03
C LEU A 103 22.58 -1.41 -12.68
N PRO A 104 21.67 -0.84 -13.49
CA PRO A 104 20.94 0.36 -13.12
C PRO A 104 20.31 0.21 -11.73
N SER A 105 20.56 1.16 -10.84
CA SER A 105 20.30 1.00 -9.41
C SER A 105 19.60 2.21 -8.80
N ILE A 106 18.74 1.94 -7.81
CA ILE A 106 18.11 2.96 -6.97
C ILE A 106 18.42 2.63 -5.50
N PRO A 107 19.54 3.14 -4.93
CA PRO A 107 19.85 2.93 -3.53
C PRO A 107 18.88 3.71 -2.60
N ASN A 108 18.59 3.13 -1.44
CA ASN A 108 17.92 3.81 -0.32
C ASN A 108 18.97 4.46 0.58
N LEU A 109 18.79 5.76 0.84
CA LEU A 109 19.73 6.55 1.63
C LEU A 109 19.39 6.56 3.12
N GLU A 110 18.16 6.20 3.52
CA GLU A 110 17.65 6.40 4.87
C GLU A 110 17.89 7.85 5.33
N LEU A 111 17.71 8.82 4.43
CA LEU A 111 18.12 10.21 4.58
C LEU A 111 17.42 10.86 5.79
N GLY A 112 16.09 10.79 5.86
CA GLY A 112 15.34 11.36 6.98
C GLY A 112 15.68 10.70 8.31
N ARG A 113 15.89 9.38 8.31
CA ARG A 113 16.34 8.66 9.51
C ARG A 113 17.73 9.11 9.96
N ASN A 114 18.70 9.15 9.03
CA ASN A 114 20.08 9.59 9.31
C ASN A 114 20.15 11.07 9.72
N SER A 115 19.26 11.90 9.18
CA SER A 115 19.16 13.33 9.53
C SER A 115 18.37 13.61 10.79
N ARG A 116 17.93 12.56 11.50
CA ARG A 116 17.10 12.68 12.71
C ARG A 116 15.85 13.55 12.46
N PHE A 117 15.19 13.35 11.32
CA PHE A 117 13.93 14.02 11.02
C PHE A 117 12.77 13.26 11.66
N HIS A 118 12.63 11.99 11.32
CA HIS A 118 11.51 11.15 11.74
C HIS A 118 11.53 10.93 13.25
N TRP A 119 10.47 11.35 13.94
CA TRP A 119 10.29 11.18 15.39
C TRP A 119 11.33 11.91 16.27
N PHE A 120 11.93 13.02 15.81
CA PHE A 120 12.80 13.87 16.64
C PHE A 120 12.20 15.28 16.82
N ASP A 121 12.78 16.29 16.19
CA ASP A 121 12.24 17.66 16.15
C ASP A 121 12.37 18.23 14.72
N PRO A 122 11.52 17.79 13.77
CA PRO A 122 11.54 18.25 12.38
C PRO A 122 11.67 19.76 12.19
N PHE A 123 11.09 20.56 13.09
CA PHE A 123 11.08 22.02 13.02
C PHE A 123 12.24 22.68 13.77
N ASP A 124 13.17 21.90 14.35
CA ASP A 124 14.41 22.43 14.89
C ASP A 124 15.19 23.14 13.76
N PRO A 125 15.67 24.39 13.98
CA PRO A 125 16.44 25.14 12.99
C PRO A 125 17.67 24.42 12.43
N ALA A 126 18.27 23.49 13.18
CA ALA A 126 19.43 22.72 12.74
C ALA A 126 19.10 21.59 11.74
N THR A 127 17.82 21.20 11.63
CA THR A 127 17.38 20.05 10.82
C THR A 127 17.77 20.18 9.35
N GLU A 128 17.63 21.38 8.77
CA GLU A 128 17.93 21.63 7.36
C GLU A 128 19.43 21.46 7.06
N ALA A 129 20.28 22.05 7.91
CA ALA A 129 21.73 21.91 7.78
C ALA A 129 22.20 20.46 7.97
N GLU A 130 21.56 19.71 8.87
CA GLU A 130 21.85 18.28 9.04
C GLU A 130 21.43 17.45 7.82
N MET A 131 20.27 17.73 7.22
CA MET A 131 19.83 17.01 6.03
C MET A 131 20.72 17.25 4.82
N LEU A 132 21.18 18.49 4.64
CA LEU A 132 22.18 18.82 3.62
C LEU A 132 23.49 18.04 3.81
N ARG A 133 24.01 18.00 5.05
CA ARG A 133 25.24 17.23 5.37
C ARG A 133 25.07 15.74 5.10
N GLN A 134 23.95 15.16 5.50
CA GLN A 134 23.68 13.73 5.30
C GLN A 134 23.51 13.41 3.81
N ALA A 135 22.81 14.24 3.03
CA ALA A 135 22.66 14.05 1.59
C ALA A 135 24.02 14.03 0.87
N GLU A 136 24.91 14.97 1.17
CA GLU A 136 26.27 15.00 0.62
C GLU A 136 27.06 13.73 0.96
N ARG A 137 27.00 13.30 2.23
CA ARG A 137 27.70 12.10 2.71
C ARG A 137 27.18 10.81 2.07
N LEU A 138 25.86 10.64 2.05
CA LEU A 138 25.19 9.41 1.66
C LEU A 138 25.17 9.20 0.15
N THR A 139 25.10 10.27 -0.65
CA THR A 139 25.11 10.16 -2.12
C THR A 139 26.51 9.93 -2.69
N ARG A 140 27.57 10.31 -1.95
CA ARG A 140 28.97 10.29 -2.42
C ARG A 140 29.40 9.02 -3.16
N PRO A 141 29.07 7.79 -2.71
CA PRO A 141 29.50 6.56 -3.39
C PRO A 141 28.86 6.32 -4.77
N PHE A 142 27.79 7.05 -5.09
CA PHE A 142 26.96 6.83 -6.28
C PHE A 142 27.05 7.97 -7.30
N ARG A 143 27.52 9.15 -6.88
CA ARG A 143 27.56 10.36 -7.72
C ARG A 143 28.37 10.19 -8.99
N GLY A 144 27.80 10.68 -10.10
CA GLY A 144 28.43 10.61 -11.42
C GLY A 144 28.36 9.23 -12.08
N SER A 145 27.85 8.21 -11.38
CA SER A 145 27.68 6.88 -11.97
C SER A 145 26.48 6.86 -12.93
N PRO A 146 26.66 6.48 -14.20
CA PRO A 146 25.55 6.31 -15.14
C PRO A 146 24.64 5.12 -14.79
N TRP A 147 25.12 4.21 -13.95
CA TRP A 147 24.34 3.12 -13.38
C TRP A 147 23.41 3.57 -12.25
N ARG A 148 23.55 4.80 -11.73
CA ARG A 148 22.65 5.32 -10.69
C ARG A 148 21.46 6.02 -11.35
N ILE A 149 20.27 5.47 -11.13
CA ILE A 149 19.00 6.03 -11.62
C ILE A 149 18.58 7.22 -10.74
N GLY A 150 18.65 7.05 -9.43
CA GLY A 150 18.28 8.05 -8.44
C GLY A 150 18.34 7.49 -7.03
N TYR A 151 17.63 8.10 -6.10
CA TYR A 151 17.66 7.72 -4.68
C TYR A 151 16.26 7.59 -4.10
N PHE A 152 15.99 6.49 -3.38
CA PHE A 152 14.90 6.49 -2.41
C PHE A 152 15.34 7.31 -1.19
N SER A 153 14.44 8.14 -0.67
CA SER A 153 14.77 9.01 0.46
C SER A 153 14.84 8.24 1.77
N ASP A 154 13.88 7.36 2.05
CA ASP A 154 13.79 6.47 3.21
C ASP A 154 12.96 5.22 2.81
N ASN A 155 12.59 4.39 3.78
CA ASN A 155 11.68 3.25 3.62
C ASN A 155 10.53 3.29 4.63
N GLU A 156 9.29 3.19 4.14
CA GLU A 156 8.08 2.99 4.95
C GLU A 156 7.94 3.92 6.16
N VAL A 157 8.24 5.21 5.99
CA VAL A 157 8.01 6.23 7.05
C VAL A 157 6.56 6.17 7.53
N GLY A 158 5.65 5.90 6.58
CA GLY A 158 4.28 5.46 6.84
C GLY A 158 3.30 6.57 7.22
N TRP A 159 3.78 7.82 7.38
CA TRP A 159 2.98 9.05 7.61
C TRP A 159 1.73 8.80 8.48
N TRP A 160 1.89 8.01 9.54
CA TRP A 160 0.81 7.47 10.37
C TRP A 160 0.15 8.60 11.16
N ASN A 161 -0.91 9.18 10.58
CA ASN A 161 -1.43 10.48 10.98
C ASN A 161 -1.67 10.65 12.49
N GLY A 162 -2.35 9.69 13.12
CA GLY A 162 -2.65 9.73 14.55
C GLY A 162 -1.41 9.56 15.41
N ALA A 163 -0.51 8.65 15.03
CA ALA A 163 0.70 8.39 15.80
C ALA A 163 1.64 9.59 15.75
N LEU A 164 1.73 10.22 14.58
CA LEU A 164 2.51 11.43 14.34
C LEU A 164 1.98 12.62 15.15
N PHE A 165 0.66 12.80 15.16
CA PHE A 165 0.01 13.82 15.99
C PHE A 165 0.25 13.56 17.49
N ASN A 166 -0.03 12.34 17.95
CA ASN A 166 0.13 11.92 19.35
C ASN A 166 1.58 12.06 19.82
N TYR A 167 2.56 11.78 18.95
CA TYR A 167 3.97 11.89 19.28
C TYR A 167 4.37 13.34 19.60
N PHE A 168 3.96 14.30 18.76
CA PHE A 168 4.38 15.70 18.91
C PHE A 168 3.52 16.50 19.88
N ILE A 169 2.23 16.18 20.03
CA ILE A 169 1.35 16.93 20.96
C ILE A 169 1.79 16.77 22.42
N ARG A 170 2.34 15.61 22.79
CA ARG A 170 2.84 15.33 24.15
C ARG A 170 4.30 15.71 24.38
N ALA A 171 4.99 16.21 23.35
CA ALA A 171 6.40 16.56 23.47
C ALA A 171 6.61 17.73 24.45
N ARG A 172 7.86 17.99 24.79
CA ARG A 172 8.21 19.11 25.68
C ARG A 172 7.83 20.46 25.07
N ALA A 173 7.50 21.46 25.89
CA ALA A 173 7.14 22.81 25.40
C ALA A 173 8.26 23.46 24.55
N ALA A 174 9.52 23.10 24.82
CA ALA A 174 10.69 23.57 24.07
C ALA A 174 10.90 22.86 22.71
N ASN A 175 10.10 21.85 22.36
CA ASN A 175 10.20 21.18 21.07
C ASN A 175 9.56 22.07 20.00
N HIS A 176 10.31 22.42 18.96
CA HIS A 176 9.86 23.34 17.91
C HIS A 176 8.71 22.76 17.10
N THR A 177 8.69 21.44 16.95
CA THR A 177 7.62 20.73 16.24
C THR A 177 6.30 20.80 17.00
N LYS A 178 6.33 20.68 18.34
CA LYS A 178 5.15 20.93 19.17
C LYS A 178 4.68 22.38 19.07
N GLN A 179 5.58 23.35 19.16
CA GLN A 179 5.24 24.76 19.02
C GLN A 179 4.53 25.03 17.68
N ARG A 180 5.06 24.47 16.58
CA ARG A 180 4.45 24.56 15.25
C ARG A 180 3.08 23.87 15.19
N LEU A 181 2.92 22.72 15.84
CA LEU A 181 1.64 22.00 15.94
C LEU A 181 0.59 22.82 16.69
N ILE A 182 0.94 23.41 17.84
CA ILE A 182 0.02 24.29 18.59
C ILE A 182 -0.36 25.52 17.77
N ALA A 183 0.60 26.13 17.06
CA ALA A 183 0.30 27.23 16.16
C ALA A 183 -0.71 26.83 15.07
N MET A 184 -0.55 25.63 14.47
CA MET A 184 -1.51 25.11 13.51
C MET A 184 -2.90 24.89 14.13
N LEU A 185 -2.98 24.38 15.36
CA LEU A 185 -4.26 24.19 16.05
C LEU A 185 -4.96 25.55 16.30
N ARG A 186 -4.21 26.56 16.75
CA ARG A 186 -4.73 27.94 16.87
C ARG A 186 -5.30 28.43 15.54
N GLU A 187 -4.55 28.28 14.45
CA GLU A 187 -5.04 28.65 13.11
C GLU A 187 -6.31 27.87 12.70
N HIS A 188 -6.34 26.56 12.93
CA HIS A 188 -7.45 25.69 12.55
C HIS A 188 -8.75 26.05 13.28
N TYR A 189 -8.66 26.39 14.57
CA TYR A 189 -9.80 26.71 15.42
C TYR A 189 -10.11 28.22 15.49
N GLY A 190 -9.35 29.06 14.79
CA GLY A 190 -9.49 30.53 14.82
C GLY A 190 -9.18 31.11 16.20
N ASP A 191 -8.14 30.57 16.84
CA ASP A 191 -7.68 30.86 18.20
C ASP A 191 -8.76 30.76 19.29
N ASN A 192 -9.84 30.02 19.00
CA ASN A 192 -10.97 29.84 19.91
C ASN A 192 -10.86 28.49 20.64
N TRP A 193 -10.53 28.54 21.92
CA TRP A 193 -10.41 27.34 22.76
C TRP A 193 -11.70 26.50 22.85
N GLN A 194 -12.88 27.14 22.88
CA GLN A 194 -14.15 26.40 22.98
C GLN A 194 -14.45 25.57 21.74
N ARG A 195 -14.07 26.06 20.55
CA ARG A 195 -14.16 25.29 19.30
C ARG A 195 -13.22 24.08 19.32
N PHE A 196 -12.01 24.25 19.84
CA PHE A 196 -11.09 23.14 20.04
C PHE A 196 -11.64 22.13 21.06
N ALA A 197 -12.08 22.60 22.23
CA ALA A 197 -12.63 21.74 23.28
C ALA A 197 -13.90 21.00 22.86
N ALA A 198 -14.62 21.43 21.82
CA ALA A 198 -15.75 20.69 21.26
C ALA A 198 -15.34 19.37 20.59
N ASP A 199 -14.14 19.33 19.99
CA ASP A 199 -13.62 18.17 19.26
C ASP A 199 -12.74 17.25 20.11
N TRP A 200 -12.19 17.77 21.22
CA TRP A 200 -11.14 17.10 21.98
C TRP A 200 -11.49 16.90 23.46
N VAL A 201 -11.14 15.74 23.98
CA VAL A 201 -10.97 15.48 25.42
C VAL A 201 -9.55 15.91 25.78
N VAL A 202 -9.46 16.83 26.74
CA VAL A 202 -8.19 17.41 27.21
C VAL A 202 -7.92 16.97 28.65
N PRO A 203 -6.65 16.93 29.09
CA PRO A 203 -6.29 16.72 30.49
C PRO A 203 -6.86 17.78 31.43
N ASP A 204 -7.05 17.41 32.69
CA ASP A 204 -7.54 18.32 33.73
C ASP A 204 -6.63 19.54 33.88
N GLY A 205 -7.23 20.72 34.06
CA GLY A 205 -6.51 21.99 34.21
C GLY A 205 -6.00 22.60 32.89
N VAL A 206 -6.09 21.90 31.75
CA VAL A 206 -5.76 22.47 30.44
C VAL A 206 -7.00 23.18 29.87
N ALA A 207 -6.97 24.52 29.84
CA ALA A 207 -8.10 25.35 29.40
C ALA A 207 -7.74 26.44 28.37
N SER A 208 -6.57 26.34 27.75
CA SER A 208 -6.12 27.26 26.69
C SER A 208 -5.05 26.59 25.81
N PHE A 209 -4.78 27.17 24.64
CA PHE A 209 -3.70 26.70 23.76
C PHE A 209 -2.30 26.87 24.40
N ASP A 210 -2.09 27.90 25.22
CA ASP A 210 -0.84 28.06 25.98
C ASP A 210 -0.71 26.98 27.07
N GLY A 211 -1.81 26.65 27.74
CA GLY A 211 -1.87 25.51 28.65
C GLY A 211 -1.55 24.20 27.94
N LEU A 212 -2.08 24.00 26.73
CA LEU A 212 -1.79 22.81 25.91
C LEU A 212 -0.33 22.76 25.44
N LEU A 213 0.28 23.90 25.11
CA LEU A 213 1.72 23.98 24.80
C LEU A 213 2.58 23.62 26.01
N ALA A 214 2.23 24.13 27.18
CA ALA A 214 2.94 23.86 28.44
C ALA A 214 2.75 22.43 28.96
N HIS A 215 1.63 21.78 28.61
CA HIS A 215 1.29 20.44 29.09
C HIS A 215 2.10 19.34 28.36
N GLU A 216 2.77 18.45 29.08
CA GLU A 216 3.65 17.40 28.52
C GLU A 216 3.18 15.99 28.91
N ARG A 217 3.64 14.98 28.15
CA ARG A 217 3.48 13.53 28.40
C ARG A 217 2.08 12.97 28.20
N GLU A 218 1.02 13.60 28.68
CA GLU A 218 -0.34 13.09 28.47
C GLU A 218 -0.87 13.45 27.07
N LEU A 219 -1.82 12.64 26.60
CA LEU A 219 -2.43 12.79 25.28
C LEU A 219 -3.77 13.51 25.41
N ILE A 220 -4.10 14.27 24.36
CA ILE A 220 -5.49 14.65 24.07
C ILE A 220 -6.12 13.57 23.19
N ARG A 221 -7.44 13.42 23.25
CA ARG A 221 -8.18 12.42 22.45
C ARG A 221 -9.34 13.05 21.72
N LEU A 222 -9.67 12.54 20.53
CA LEU A 222 -10.87 12.91 19.80
C LEU A 222 -12.11 12.55 20.60
N LYS A 223 -13.08 13.45 20.66
CA LYS A 223 -14.44 13.17 21.13
C LYS A 223 -15.21 12.42 20.03
N PRO A 224 -15.92 11.33 20.36
CA PRO A 224 -16.87 10.74 19.43
C PRO A 224 -17.88 11.78 18.92
N GLY A 225 -18.17 11.75 17.63
CA GLY A 225 -18.99 12.75 16.93
C GLY A 225 -18.26 14.03 16.52
N GLY A 226 -17.04 14.28 17.04
CA GLY A 226 -16.25 15.47 16.73
C GLY A 226 -15.62 15.47 15.33
N ALA A 227 -15.04 16.62 14.96
CA ALA A 227 -14.39 16.88 13.68
C ALA A 227 -12.85 17.03 13.79
N GLY A 228 -12.27 16.80 14.97
CA GLY A 228 -10.84 17.00 15.26
C GLY A 228 -9.88 16.18 14.39
N ILE A 229 -10.36 15.10 13.78
CA ILE A 229 -9.58 14.30 12.82
C ILE A 229 -9.07 15.14 11.63
N HIS A 230 -9.78 16.21 11.25
CA HIS A 230 -9.33 17.11 10.18
C HIS A 230 -8.10 17.94 10.60
N ALA A 231 -7.94 18.27 11.88
CA ALA A 231 -6.72 18.90 12.39
C ALA A 231 -5.52 17.94 12.37
N VAL A 232 -5.74 16.66 12.70
CA VAL A 232 -4.72 15.58 12.62
C VAL A 232 -4.25 15.39 11.18
N ARG A 233 -5.18 15.37 10.22
CA ARG A 233 -4.87 15.28 8.78
C ARG A 233 -4.10 16.51 8.30
N ARG A 234 -4.52 17.72 8.69
CA ARG A 234 -3.79 18.96 8.37
C ARG A 234 -2.36 18.94 8.91
N TRP A 235 -2.16 18.44 10.13
CA TRP A 235 -0.83 18.28 10.71
C TRP A 235 0.06 17.37 9.87
N THR A 236 -0.48 16.22 9.46
CA THR A 236 0.21 15.23 8.60
C THR A 236 0.70 15.87 7.30
N GLY A 237 -0.10 16.72 6.66
CA GLY A 237 0.32 17.46 5.47
C GLY A 237 1.48 18.42 5.70
N ILE A 238 1.45 19.18 6.80
CA ILE A 238 2.48 20.19 7.11
C ILE A 238 3.85 19.56 7.34
N ILE A 239 3.90 18.49 8.13
CA ILE A 239 5.16 17.81 8.43
C ILE A 239 5.69 17.02 7.21
N THR A 240 4.80 16.40 6.42
CA THR A 240 5.18 15.71 5.18
C THR A 240 5.75 16.67 4.15
N ASP A 241 5.10 17.82 3.90
CA ASP A 241 5.60 18.83 2.97
C ASP A 241 6.98 19.35 3.40
N ARG A 242 7.16 19.61 4.70
CA ARG A 242 8.46 20.03 5.23
C ARG A 242 9.55 18.99 4.96
N TYR A 243 9.28 17.72 5.23
CA TYR A 243 10.23 16.64 4.97
C TYR A 243 10.63 16.62 3.50
N TYR A 244 9.65 16.56 2.60
CA TYR A 244 9.90 16.38 1.18
C TYR A 244 10.55 17.59 0.52
N ARG A 245 10.24 18.82 0.97
CA ARG A 245 10.96 20.02 0.56
C ARG A 245 12.44 19.95 0.92
N LEU A 246 12.77 19.51 2.14
CA LEU A 246 14.16 19.36 2.59
C LEU A 246 14.89 18.23 1.86
N VAL A 247 14.21 17.09 1.62
CA VAL A 247 14.76 15.98 0.81
C VAL A 247 15.11 16.46 -0.59
N ARG A 248 14.16 17.11 -1.29
CA ARG A 248 14.38 17.60 -2.65
C ARG A 248 15.54 18.60 -2.72
N ALA A 249 15.55 19.58 -1.82
CA ALA A 249 16.62 20.58 -1.77
C ALA A 249 17.98 19.93 -1.51
N SER A 250 18.05 19.03 -0.53
CA SER A 250 19.31 18.40 -0.11
C SER A 250 19.86 17.46 -1.17
N LEU A 251 19.02 16.62 -1.78
CA LEU A 251 19.44 15.71 -2.84
C LEU A 251 19.85 16.45 -4.11
N LYS A 252 19.13 17.51 -4.51
CA LYS A 252 19.52 18.29 -5.69
C LYS A 252 20.77 19.14 -5.49
N ALA A 253 21.07 19.55 -4.25
CA ALA A 253 22.34 20.17 -3.92
C ALA A 253 23.51 19.18 -3.98
N ALA A 254 23.32 17.97 -3.45
CA ALA A 254 24.36 16.94 -3.45
C ALA A 254 24.58 16.29 -4.82
N ASP A 255 23.51 16.11 -5.60
CA ASP A 255 23.51 15.35 -6.85
C ASP A 255 22.37 15.78 -7.80
N PRO A 256 22.60 16.81 -8.64
CA PRO A 256 21.55 17.41 -9.46
C PRO A 256 20.98 16.48 -10.55
N ASP A 257 21.77 15.49 -11.01
CA ASP A 257 21.42 14.59 -12.10
C ASP A 257 20.59 13.37 -11.64
N ALA A 258 20.58 13.05 -10.35
CA ALA A 258 19.83 11.93 -9.80
C ALA A 258 18.31 12.23 -9.74
N LEU A 259 17.48 11.23 -10.06
CA LEU A 259 16.05 11.30 -9.76
C LEU A 259 15.79 11.21 -8.25
N VAL A 260 14.82 11.97 -7.77
CA VAL A 260 14.33 11.90 -6.40
C VAL A 260 13.13 10.97 -6.35
N PHE A 261 13.30 9.79 -5.77
CA PHE A 261 12.23 8.85 -5.48
C PHE A 261 11.69 9.10 -4.06
N ALA A 262 10.41 8.84 -3.86
CA ALA A 262 9.77 8.97 -2.56
C ALA A 262 10.31 7.95 -1.51
N ASP A 263 9.73 8.00 -0.32
CA ASP A 263 10.11 7.22 0.86
C ASP A 263 9.58 5.78 0.89
N ARG A 264 9.24 5.21 -0.28
CA ARG A 264 8.72 3.84 -0.42
C ARG A 264 7.52 3.66 0.50
N LEU A 265 6.43 4.33 0.15
CA LEU A 265 5.17 4.25 0.90
C LEU A 265 4.87 2.79 1.22
N PRO A 266 4.46 2.44 2.45
CA PRO A 266 4.16 1.06 2.79
C PRO A 266 2.97 0.56 1.94
N ILE A 267 2.41 -0.59 2.30
CA ILE A 267 1.20 -1.16 1.68
C ILE A 267 -0.09 -0.31 1.88
N TYR A 268 0.08 0.99 2.13
CA TYR A 268 -0.88 2.06 2.37
C TYR A 268 -0.25 3.41 2.10
N TYR A 269 -1.10 4.39 1.81
CA TYR A 269 -0.71 5.79 1.85
C TYR A 269 -1.79 6.67 2.49
N ASP A 270 -1.34 7.70 3.22
CA ASP A 270 -2.21 8.81 3.62
C ASP A 270 -2.36 9.77 2.41
N PRO A 271 -3.58 10.07 1.93
CA PRO A 271 -3.77 10.92 0.76
C PRO A 271 -3.26 12.35 0.94
N VAL A 272 -3.23 12.86 2.19
CA VAL A 272 -2.65 14.17 2.49
C VAL A 272 -1.14 14.13 2.34
N ALA A 273 -0.48 13.05 2.78
CA ALA A 273 0.95 12.87 2.62
C ALA A 273 1.35 12.78 1.14
N VAL A 274 0.61 12.01 0.33
CA VAL A 274 0.87 11.89 -1.12
C VAL A 274 0.76 13.24 -1.84
N ARG A 275 -0.25 14.05 -1.51
CA ARG A 275 -0.37 15.40 -2.07
C ARG A 275 0.79 16.30 -1.68
N ALA A 276 1.23 16.22 -0.42
CA ALA A 276 2.34 17.01 0.09
C ALA A 276 3.69 16.61 -0.53
N MET A 277 3.92 15.32 -0.80
CA MET A 277 5.19 14.84 -1.37
C MET A 277 5.30 15.06 -2.88
N ALA A 278 4.18 14.98 -3.62
CA ALA A 278 4.18 14.94 -5.07
C ALA A 278 4.94 16.08 -5.77
N PRO A 279 4.90 17.35 -5.30
CA PRO A 279 5.66 18.43 -5.90
C PRO A 279 7.18 18.26 -5.82
N HIS A 280 7.66 17.50 -4.83
CA HIS A 280 9.08 17.43 -4.45
C HIS A 280 9.79 16.18 -5.00
N VAL A 281 9.05 15.17 -5.44
CA VAL A 281 9.62 13.93 -5.98
C VAL A 281 9.46 13.85 -7.49
N ASP A 282 10.36 13.14 -8.17
CA ASP A 282 10.25 12.85 -9.60
C ASP A 282 9.37 11.60 -9.83
N VAL A 283 9.41 10.63 -8.90
CA VAL A 283 8.66 9.36 -8.96
C VAL A 283 8.07 9.04 -7.58
N ILE A 284 6.79 8.70 -7.53
CA ILE A 284 6.14 8.16 -6.32
C ILE A 284 6.55 6.69 -6.18
N THR A 285 6.85 6.25 -4.97
CA THR A 285 7.32 4.89 -4.72
C THR A 285 6.50 4.24 -3.62
N THR A 286 6.20 2.97 -3.79
CA THR A 286 5.35 2.22 -2.86
C THR A 286 5.73 0.75 -2.83
N ASN A 287 5.80 0.19 -1.63
CA ASN A 287 5.81 -1.23 -1.37
C ASN A 287 4.37 -1.73 -1.46
N TYR A 288 4.14 -2.82 -2.19
CA TYR A 288 2.79 -3.29 -2.49
C TYR A 288 2.64 -4.79 -2.22
N ASN A 289 1.69 -5.12 -1.35
CA ASN A 289 1.29 -6.49 -1.07
C ASN A 289 0.14 -6.86 -2.01
N VAL A 290 0.38 -7.83 -2.90
CA VAL A 290 -0.62 -8.29 -3.88
C VAL A 290 -1.90 -8.73 -3.18
N ASP A 291 -3.06 -8.44 -3.77
CA ASP A 291 -4.31 -8.53 -3.03
C ASP A 291 -4.88 -9.94 -2.93
N SER A 292 -4.57 -10.79 -3.91
CA SER A 292 -5.12 -12.13 -4.01
C SER A 292 -4.13 -13.10 -4.67
N PRO A 293 -4.20 -14.41 -4.36
CA PRO A 293 -3.31 -15.43 -4.95
C PRO A 293 -3.32 -15.49 -6.49
N ASP A 294 -4.37 -14.95 -7.13
CA ASP A 294 -4.47 -14.87 -8.60
C ASP A 294 -3.67 -13.69 -9.21
N GLY A 295 -2.89 -12.98 -8.41
CA GLY A 295 -2.11 -11.82 -8.86
C GLY A 295 -2.91 -10.53 -8.96
N TRP A 296 -4.14 -10.47 -8.42
CA TRP A 296 -4.97 -9.27 -8.44
C TRP A 296 -4.30 -8.08 -7.76
N LEU A 297 -4.42 -6.93 -8.41
CA LEU A 297 -4.01 -5.63 -7.90
C LEU A 297 -5.26 -4.77 -7.83
N ALA A 298 -5.62 -4.25 -6.66
CA ALA A 298 -6.80 -3.43 -6.49
C ALA A 298 -6.68 -2.08 -7.22
N PRO A 299 -7.45 -1.80 -8.30
CA PRO A 299 -7.28 -0.58 -9.08
C PRO A 299 -7.41 0.73 -8.28
N TYR A 300 -8.21 0.77 -7.21
CA TYR A 300 -8.40 1.99 -6.42
C TYR A 300 -7.09 2.59 -5.90
N PHE A 301 -6.11 1.74 -5.58
CA PHE A 301 -4.83 2.15 -5.01
C PHE A 301 -4.02 2.98 -6.01
N PHE A 302 -3.82 2.46 -7.22
CA PHE A 302 -3.04 3.13 -8.25
C PHE A 302 -3.82 4.28 -8.91
N GLU A 303 -5.14 4.16 -9.06
CA GLU A 303 -5.99 5.28 -9.49
C GLU A 303 -5.96 6.42 -8.48
N GLY A 304 -5.98 6.12 -7.18
CA GLY A 304 -5.85 7.10 -6.12
C GLY A 304 -4.50 7.83 -6.17
N LEU A 305 -3.38 7.13 -6.33
CA LEU A 305 -2.06 7.76 -6.53
C LEU A 305 -2.05 8.68 -7.75
N LYS A 306 -2.61 8.25 -8.90
CA LYS A 306 -2.70 9.08 -10.12
C LYS A 306 -3.51 10.36 -9.90
N ARG A 307 -4.62 10.28 -9.14
CA ARG A 307 -5.48 11.42 -8.82
C ARG A 307 -4.81 12.37 -7.82
N LEU A 308 -4.07 11.85 -6.83
CA LEU A 308 -3.39 12.63 -5.80
C LEU A 308 -2.09 13.29 -6.30
N ALA A 309 -1.41 12.65 -7.23
CA ALA A 309 -0.15 13.11 -7.82
C ALA A 309 -0.21 13.11 -9.37
N PRO A 310 -1.06 13.96 -9.99
CA PRO A 310 -1.23 13.96 -11.44
C PRO A 310 0.09 14.12 -12.19
N GLY A 311 0.30 13.27 -13.19
CA GLY A 311 1.50 13.29 -14.02
C GLY A 311 2.73 12.60 -13.41
N LYS A 312 2.74 12.31 -12.10
CA LYS A 312 3.84 11.57 -11.48
C LYS A 312 3.71 10.07 -11.79
N PRO A 313 4.79 9.41 -12.24
CA PRO A 313 4.79 7.96 -12.36
C PRO A 313 4.95 7.30 -10.99
N VAL A 314 4.72 5.99 -10.96
CA VAL A 314 4.86 5.13 -9.80
C VAL A 314 5.95 4.08 -10.06
N LEU A 315 6.75 3.77 -9.05
CA LEU A 315 7.60 2.58 -9.02
C LEU A 315 7.19 1.71 -7.84
N ILE A 316 6.94 0.42 -8.10
CA ILE A 316 6.69 -0.58 -7.06
C ILE A 316 8.04 -0.97 -6.48
N SER A 317 8.37 -0.45 -5.31
CA SER A 317 9.70 -0.53 -4.72
C SER A 317 9.96 -1.84 -3.97
N GLU A 318 8.89 -2.52 -3.56
CA GLU A 318 8.88 -3.89 -3.06
C GLU A 318 7.55 -4.54 -3.46
N TRP A 319 7.63 -5.79 -3.89
CA TRP A 319 6.51 -6.71 -3.95
C TRP A 319 7.06 -8.14 -3.88
N PHE A 320 6.22 -9.09 -3.47
CA PHE A 320 6.63 -10.45 -3.19
C PHE A 320 5.46 -11.43 -3.28
N PHE A 321 5.83 -12.71 -3.30
CA PHE A 321 4.97 -13.85 -3.01
C PHE A 321 5.77 -14.83 -2.15
N ALA A 322 5.16 -15.34 -1.09
CA ALA A 322 5.68 -16.43 -0.25
C ALA A 322 4.84 -17.70 -0.43
N ALA A 323 5.37 -18.86 -0.04
CA ALA A 323 4.65 -20.12 0.00
C ALA A 323 5.01 -20.94 1.23
N HIS A 324 4.02 -21.63 1.82
CA HIS A 324 4.26 -22.57 2.91
C HIS A 324 5.07 -23.80 2.46
N GLU A 325 4.93 -24.21 1.19
CA GLU A 325 5.87 -25.14 0.55
C GLU A 325 7.21 -24.42 0.32
N ASN A 326 8.12 -24.46 1.29
CA ASN A 326 9.45 -23.87 1.14
C ASN A 326 10.57 -24.77 1.67
N ARG A 327 11.79 -24.57 1.15
CA ARG A 327 12.95 -25.43 1.43
C ARG A 327 13.83 -24.92 2.56
N THR A 328 13.66 -23.67 2.96
CA THR A 328 14.42 -23.01 4.02
C THR A 328 13.82 -23.30 5.41
N GLY A 329 12.53 -23.65 5.48
CA GLY A 329 11.83 -23.91 6.73
C GLY A 329 11.19 -22.67 7.36
N ASN A 330 11.03 -21.59 6.59
CA ASN A 330 10.36 -20.39 7.05
C ASN A 330 8.89 -20.67 7.34
N VAL A 331 8.37 -20.12 8.44
CA VAL A 331 6.95 -20.31 8.79
C VAL A 331 6.04 -19.28 8.11
N ASN A 332 6.59 -18.23 7.49
CA ASN A 332 5.88 -17.10 6.89
C ASN A 332 4.96 -16.42 7.93
N ASN A 333 5.56 -15.90 9.00
CA ASN A 333 4.91 -15.60 10.29
C ASN A 333 4.04 -14.34 10.34
N GLY A 334 3.61 -13.78 9.21
CA GLY A 334 2.79 -12.56 9.19
C GLY A 334 1.64 -12.61 8.20
N HIS A 335 1.37 -11.46 7.59
CA HIS A 335 0.15 -11.19 6.81
C HIS A 335 0.40 -10.91 5.32
N LEU A 336 1.66 -11.02 4.92
CA LEU A 336 2.10 -10.76 3.57
C LEU A 336 1.66 -11.90 2.64
N MET A 337 1.51 -11.61 1.35
CA MET A 337 1.01 -12.57 0.34
C MET A 337 1.73 -13.91 0.45
N THR A 338 1.01 -14.90 0.99
CA THR A 338 1.51 -16.24 1.25
C THR A 338 0.49 -17.24 0.74
N VAL A 339 0.93 -18.07 -0.20
CA VAL A 339 0.11 -19.14 -0.78
C VAL A 339 0.54 -20.50 -0.22
N ARG A 340 -0.14 -21.58 -0.61
CA ARG A 340 0.16 -22.91 -0.09
C ARG A 340 1.38 -23.52 -0.78
N THR A 341 1.42 -23.45 -2.10
CA THR A 341 2.41 -24.19 -2.92
C THR A 341 3.34 -23.28 -3.71
N GLN A 342 4.50 -23.81 -4.12
CA GLN A 342 5.40 -23.11 -5.04
C GLN A 342 4.78 -22.96 -6.45
N ALA A 343 3.80 -23.80 -6.80
CA ALA A 343 3.05 -23.66 -8.05
C ALA A 343 2.16 -22.42 -8.04
N GLU A 344 1.38 -22.25 -6.96
CA GLU A 344 0.58 -21.04 -6.74
C GLU A 344 1.47 -19.79 -6.67
N ARG A 345 2.64 -19.90 -6.01
CA ARG A 345 3.59 -18.78 -5.87
C ARG A 345 4.07 -18.29 -7.22
N ALA A 346 4.45 -19.23 -8.10
CA ALA A 346 4.91 -18.94 -9.44
C ALA A 346 3.80 -18.35 -10.33
N ALA A 347 2.61 -18.95 -10.31
CA ALA A 347 1.47 -18.51 -11.12
C ALA A 347 0.98 -17.11 -10.68
N GLY A 348 0.80 -16.90 -9.37
CA GLY A 348 0.38 -15.62 -8.81
C GLY A 348 1.40 -14.51 -9.05
N ALA A 349 2.69 -14.78 -8.84
CA ALA A 349 3.76 -13.80 -9.07
C ALA A 349 3.84 -13.39 -10.55
N ALA A 350 3.83 -14.35 -11.48
CA ALA A 350 3.87 -14.06 -12.91
C ALA A 350 2.64 -13.29 -13.39
N GLN A 351 1.45 -13.59 -12.85
CA GLN A 351 0.24 -12.85 -13.18
C GLN A 351 0.27 -11.42 -12.61
N ALA A 352 0.75 -11.24 -11.37
CA ALA A 352 0.94 -9.93 -10.77
C ALA A 352 1.93 -9.06 -11.57
N THR A 353 3.05 -9.63 -12.03
CA THR A 353 4.01 -8.95 -12.93
C THR A 353 3.33 -8.37 -14.17
N ARG A 354 2.49 -9.16 -14.83
CA ARG A 354 1.73 -8.71 -16.02
C ARG A 354 0.71 -7.63 -15.66
N ASN A 355 0.05 -7.77 -14.51
CA ASN A 355 -0.94 -6.80 -14.04
C ASN A 355 -0.30 -5.45 -13.70
N PHE A 356 0.88 -5.44 -13.07
CA PHE A 356 1.65 -4.21 -12.81
C PHE A 356 2.05 -3.54 -14.12
N ALA A 357 2.61 -4.31 -15.07
CA ALA A 357 3.01 -3.79 -16.38
C ALA A 357 1.84 -3.20 -17.17
N ALA A 358 0.61 -3.68 -16.94
CA ALA A 358 -0.60 -3.19 -17.60
C ALA A 358 -1.10 -1.83 -17.06
N ASP A 359 -0.52 -1.28 -15.98
CA ASP A 359 -0.82 0.07 -15.53
C ASP A 359 0.12 1.10 -16.18
N PRO A 360 -0.39 2.10 -16.92
CA PRO A 360 0.45 3.08 -17.63
C PRO A 360 1.20 4.06 -16.72
N ALA A 361 0.90 4.14 -15.42
CA ALA A 361 1.67 4.97 -14.50
C ALA A 361 2.85 4.24 -13.86
N ILE A 362 2.85 2.90 -13.84
CA ILE A 362 3.91 2.11 -13.21
C ILE A 362 5.07 1.99 -14.19
N LEU A 363 6.25 2.53 -13.84
CA LEU A 363 7.46 2.49 -14.68
C LEU A 363 8.52 1.47 -14.22
N GLY A 364 8.22 0.73 -13.14
CA GLY A 364 9.13 -0.25 -12.58
C GLY A 364 8.53 -1.06 -11.43
N LEU A 365 9.06 -2.25 -11.23
CA LEU A 365 8.71 -3.19 -10.16
C LEU A 365 9.94 -3.92 -9.63
N HIS A 366 10.14 -3.85 -8.32
CA HIS A 366 11.31 -4.41 -7.64
C HIS A 366 10.87 -5.55 -6.72
N TRP A 367 11.33 -6.76 -7.01
CA TRP A 367 11.08 -7.94 -6.18
C TRP A 367 11.81 -7.81 -4.84
N PHE A 368 11.12 -8.07 -3.74
CA PHE A 368 11.73 -8.23 -2.43
C PHE A 368 11.67 -9.73 -2.10
N GLN A 369 12.79 -10.47 -2.10
CA GLN A 369 14.19 -10.05 -2.29
C GLN A 369 15.03 -11.19 -2.90
N TRP A 370 16.35 -11.01 -2.98
CA TRP A 370 17.25 -12.03 -3.56
C TRP A 370 17.14 -13.41 -2.89
N HIS A 371 17.28 -13.48 -1.57
CA HIS A 371 17.33 -14.74 -0.81
C HIS A 371 16.25 -14.81 0.28
N ASP A 372 15.92 -16.04 0.71
CA ASP A 372 15.00 -16.27 1.84
C ASP A 372 15.56 -15.67 3.15
N HIS A 373 14.67 -15.38 4.09
CA HIS A 373 15.07 -15.09 5.47
C HIS A 373 15.69 -16.33 6.14
N PRO A 374 16.57 -16.15 7.14
CA PRO A 374 17.06 -17.26 7.92
C PRO A 374 15.91 -17.99 8.62
N PRO A 375 16.00 -19.32 8.83
CA PRO A 375 14.98 -20.07 9.55
C PRO A 375 14.82 -19.54 10.98
N GLY A 376 13.59 -19.33 11.42
CA GLY A 376 13.30 -18.71 12.74
C GLY A 376 13.34 -17.18 12.73
N GLY A 377 13.63 -16.56 11.58
CA GLY A 377 13.44 -15.14 11.31
C GLY A 377 14.69 -14.26 11.44
N ARG A 378 14.59 -13.06 10.86
CA ARG A 378 15.56 -11.96 11.01
C ARG A 378 15.55 -11.42 12.46
N GLU A 379 16.39 -10.44 12.74
CA GLU A 379 16.49 -9.81 14.07
C GLU A 379 15.19 -9.16 14.56
N ASP A 380 14.37 -8.66 13.65
CA ASP A 380 13.03 -8.14 13.94
C ASP A 380 11.95 -9.23 13.97
N GLY A 381 12.35 -10.49 13.80
CA GLY A 381 11.50 -11.67 13.84
C GLY A 381 10.85 -12.02 12.50
N GLU A 382 11.06 -11.26 11.42
CA GLU A 382 10.44 -11.57 10.13
C GLU A 382 11.01 -12.86 9.53
N ASP A 383 10.14 -13.83 9.22
CA ASP A 383 10.51 -15.20 8.83
C ASP A 383 9.75 -15.64 7.57
N TYR A 384 10.26 -15.29 6.37
CA TYR A 384 9.60 -15.54 5.08
C TYR A 384 10.51 -16.14 4.02
N ASN A 385 9.90 -16.96 3.15
CA ASN A 385 10.55 -17.49 1.94
C ASN A 385 10.42 -16.56 0.72
N PHE A 386 10.73 -15.26 0.87
CA PHE A 386 10.62 -14.30 -0.22
C PHE A 386 11.67 -14.44 -1.33
N GLY A 387 12.72 -15.23 -1.10
CA GLY A 387 13.87 -15.33 -1.99
C GLY A 387 13.53 -15.83 -3.39
N LEU A 388 14.26 -15.32 -4.37
CA LEU A 388 14.44 -15.96 -5.68
C LEU A 388 15.31 -17.23 -5.54
N VAL A 389 16.22 -17.23 -4.56
CA VAL A 389 17.00 -18.38 -4.11
C VAL A 389 16.70 -18.71 -2.64
N ASP A 390 16.89 -19.97 -2.25
CA ASP A 390 16.81 -20.38 -0.85
C ASP A 390 18.08 -20.02 -0.06
N SER A 391 18.15 -20.36 1.23
CA SER A 391 19.31 -20.06 2.08
C SER A 391 20.62 -20.71 1.62
N LEU A 392 20.55 -21.69 0.70
CA LEU A 392 21.68 -22.43 0.13
C LEU A 392 22.01 -22.00 -1.31
N ASP A 393 21.55 -20.83 -1.74
CA ASP A 393 21.74 -20.28 -3.10
C ASP A 393 21.13 -21.13 -4.22
N ARG A 394 20.14 -21.98 -3.91
CA ARG A 394 19.45 -22.78 -4.92
C ARG A 394 18.24 -22.02 -5.45
N PRO A 395 18.14 -21.72 -6.76
CA PRO A 395 16.98 -21.05 -7.32
C PRO A 395 15.68 -21.81 -7.10
N TYR A 396 14.58 -21.09 -6.86
CA TYR A 396 13.23 -21.64 -6.91
C TYR A 396 12.79 -21.78 -8.38
N ALA A 397 13.27 -22.81 -9.07
CA ALA A 397 13.18 -22.97 -10.53
C ALA A 397 11.81 -22.63 -11.13
N ARG A 398 10.71 -23.12 -10.55
CA ARG A 398 9.34 -22.84 -11.02
C ARG A 398 8.97 -21.35 -10.95
N LEU A 399 9.36 -20.68 -9.88
CA LEU A 399 9.15 -19.23 -9.72
C LEU A 399 9.99 -18.46 -10.75
N ILE A 400 11.26 -18.85 -10.89
CA ILE A 400 12.20 -18.21 -11.82
C ILE A 400 11.72 -18.33 -13.26
N GLU A 401 11.30 -19.52 -13.69
CA GLU A 401 10.79 -19.75 -15.05
C GLU A 401 9.55 -18.89 -15.34
N ALA A 402 8.59 -18.86 -14.41
CA ALA A 402 7.37 -18.08 -14.55
C ALA A 402 7.64 -16.56 -14.56
N LEU A 403 8.53 -16.07 -13.70
CA LEU A 403 8.95 -14.66 -13.68
C LEU A 403 9.76 -14.29 -14.92
N ALA A 404 10.69 -15.14 -15.39
CA ALA A 404 11.47 -14.88 -16.58
C ALA A 404 10.58 -14.71 -17.82
N GLN A 405 9.56 -15.57 -17.96
CA GLN A 405 8.55 -15.43 -19.00
C GLN A 405 7.79 -14.10 -18.85
N ALA A 406 7.24 -13.81 -17.67
CA ALA A 406 6.47 -12.59 -17.44
C ALA A 406 7.31 -11.31 -17.66
N ASN A 407 8.57 -11.30 -17.18
CA ASN A 407 9.52 -10.20 -17.35
C ASN A 407 9.80 -9.91 -18.83
N GLY A 408 9.92 -10.96 -19.65
CA GLY A 408 10.09 -10.82 -21.11
C GLY A 408 8.89 -10.18 -21.81
N GLU A 409 7.69 -10.25 -21.21
CA GLU A 409 6.45 -9.68 -21.77
C GLU A 409 6.20 -8.22 -21.34
N ILE A 410 6.80 -7.77 -20.22
CA ILE A 410 6.52 -6.46 -19.58
C ILE A 410 6.58 -5.31 -20.58
N ALA A 411 7.67 -5.18 -21.34
CA ALA A 411 7.86 -4.02 -22.21
C ALA A 411 6.74 -3.91 -23.27
N ALA A 412 6.29 -5.04 -23.81
CA ALA A 412 5.22 -5.08 -24.80
C ALA A 412 3.84 -4.83 -24.19
N ILE A 413 3.58 -5.37 -22.99
CA ILE A 413 2.35 -5.10 -22.23
C ILE A 413 2.29 -3.60 -21.89
N HIS A 414 3.35 -3.06 -21.31
CA HIS A 414 3.41 -1.69 -20.82
C HIS A 414 3.31 -0.66 -21.94
N ALA A 415 3.95 -0.89 -23.09
CA ALA A 415 3.83 -0.01 -24.25
C ALA A 415 2.40 0.14 -24.79
N ARG A 416 1.50 -0.81 -24.51
CA ARG A 416 0.08 -0.77 -24.92
C ARG A 416 -0.88 -0.47 -23.77
N SER A 417 -0.39 -0.36 -22.54
CA SER A 417 -1.20 -0.23 -21.32
C SER A 417 -2.21 0.92 -21.37
N ALA A 418 -1.80 2.08 -21.89
CA ALA A 418 -2.66 3.27 -22.00
C ALA A 418 -3.80 3.13 -23.02
N GLN A 419 -3.75 2.11 -23.89
CA GLN A 419 -4.73 1.87 -24.96
C GLN A 419 -5.71 0.75 -24.61
N MET A 420 -5.55 0.09 -23.46
CA MET A 420 -6.40 -1.04 -23.07
C MET A 420 -7.72 -0.54 -22.47
N PRO A 421 -8.88 -0.98 -22.99
CA PRO A 421 -10.17 -0.60 -22.43
C PRO A 421 -10.39 -1.25 -21.06
N ALA A 422 -11.23 -0.61 -20.24
CA ALA A 422 -11.68 -1.18 -18.97
C ALA A 422 -12.39 -2.53 -19.19
N ARG A 423 -12.04 -3.55 -18.40
CA ARG A 423 -12.45 -4.95 -18.63
C ARG A 423 -13.83 -5.32 -18.06
N ASN A 424 -14.51 -4.45 -17.31
CA ASN A 424 -15.82 -4.74 -16.70
C ASN A 424 -16.66 -3.46 -16.59
N ASP A 425 -17.89 -3.47 -17.13
CA ASP A 425 -18.83 -2.34 -17.08
C ASP A 425 -19.63 -2.26 -15.77
N GLY A 426 -19.53 -3.28 -14.93
CA GLY A 426 -20.14 -3.33 -13.62
C GLY A 426 -21.65 -3.61 -13.61
N ARG A 427 -22.30 -3.94 -14.75
CA ARG A 427 -23.78 -4.02 -14.86
C ARG A 427 -24.38 -5.38 -14.44
N SER A 428 -23.58 -6.43 -14.45
CA SER A 428 -23.99 -7.79 -14.06
C SER A 428 -23.19 -8.27 -12.85
N ILE A 429 -23.88 -8.94 -11.92
CA ILE A 429 -23.27 -9.60 -10.75
C ILE A 429 -23.03 -11.07 -11.14
N PRO A 430 -21.78 -11.57 -11.15
CA PRO A 430 -21.50 -12.95 -11.54
C PRO A 430 -22.05 -13.95 -10.52
N LYS A 431 -22.48 -15.12 -10.99
CA LYS A 431 -22.80 -16.25 -10.13
C LYS A 431 -21.50 -16.97 -9.71
N ALA A 432 -21.22 -17.03 -8.41
CA ALA A 432 -20.07 -17.73 -7.85
C ALA A 432 -20.33 -18.11 -6.39
N ALA A 433 -19.88 -19.31 -5.99
CA ALA A 433 -19.90 -19.74 -4.59
C ALA A 433 -18.71 -19.13 -3.86
N ILE A 434 -18.99 -18.34 -2.82
CA ILE A 434 -17.97 -17.64 -2.02
C ILE A 434 -17.89 -18.26 -0.62
N THR A 435 -16.68 -18.59 -0.18
CA THR A 435 -16.41 -19.19 1.13
C THR A 435 -16.01 -18.12 2.15
N ILE A 436 -17.01 -17.45 2.72
CA ILE A 436 -16.78 -16.43 3.75
C ILE A 436 -15.99 -17.03 4.92
N GLY A 437 -14.84 -16.42 5.24
CA GLY A 437 -14.02 -16.79 6.40
C GLY A 437 -12.79 -17.66 6.10
N ASP A 438 -12.57 -18.06 4.85
CA ASP A 438 -11.33 -18.73 4.42
C ASP A 438 -10.11 -17.80 4.39
N LYS A 439 -10.36 -16.49 4.54
CA LYS A 439 -9.37 -15.40 4.51
C LYS A 439 -8.63 -15.31 3.18
N SER A 440 -9.34 -15.58 2.09
CA SER A 440 -8.84 -15.47 0.73
C SER A 440 -9.83 -14.70 -0.14
N LEU A 441 -9.34 -14.13 -1.24
CA LEU A 441 -10.19 -13.57 -2.28
C LEU A 441 -10.11 -14.38 -3.59
N ALA A 442 -9.57 -15.60 -3.54
CA ALA A 442 -9.28 -16.40 -4.73
C ALA A 442 -10.54 -16.96 -5.43
N ASP A 443 -11.64 -17.11 -4.71
CA ASP A 443 -12.94 -17.56 -5.20
C ASP A 443 -13.78 -16.44 -5.84
N TRP A 444 -13.39 -15.17 -5.61
CA TRP A 444 -14.00 -14.03 -6.27
C TRP A 444 -13.60 -13.96 -7.75
N PRO A 445 -14.56 -14.01 -8.70
CA PRO A 445 -14.26 -14.02 -10.12
C PRO A 445 -13.84 -12.63 -10.62
N LYS A 446 -12.57 -12.27 -10.44
CA LYS A 446 -12.01 -10.97 -10.81
C LYS A 446 -11.59 -10.96 -12.29
N PRO A 447 -11.82 -9.88 -13.05
CA PRO A 447 -12.43 -8.61 -12.64
C PRO A 447 -13.97 -8.60 -12.67
N LEU A 448 -14.63 -9.70 -13.06
CA LEU A 448 -16.09 -9.74 -13.27
C LEU A 448 -16.90 -9.42 -12.01
N SER A 449 -16.36 -9.64 -10.81
CA SER A 449 -16.99 -9.30 -9.53
C SER A 449 -16.81 -7.83 -9.13
N LEU A 450 -15.79 -7.13 -9.64
CA LEU A 450 -15.48 -5.73 -9.32
C LEU A 450 -16.65 -4.77 -9.66
N ARG A 451 -16.94 -3.83 -8.77
CA ARG A 451 -17.96 -2.78 -8.96
C ARG A 451 -17.33 -1.40 -9.18
N PRO A 452 -17.22 -0.93 -10.43
CA PRO A 452 -16.62 0.37 -10.75
C PRO A 452 -17.55 1.56 -10.41
N GLY A 453 -17.00 2.77 -10.55
CA GLY A 453 -17.74 4.04 -10.42
C GLY A 453 -17.99 4.49 -8.98
N ILE A 454 -17.07 4.13 -8.07
CA ILE A 454 -16.99 4.63 -6.70
C ILE A 454 -16.22 5.96 -6.73
N GLU A 455 -16.78 6.98 -6.09
CA GLU A 455 -16.18 8.30 -5.96
C GLU A 455 -16.15 8.70 -4.49
N ALA A 456 -15.11 9.43 -4.10
CA ALA A 456 -14.93 9.89 -2.74
C ALA A 456 -15.50 11.30 -2.52
N ASN A 457 -15.61 11.71 -1.26
CA ASN A 457 -15.97 13.09 -0.92
C ASN A 457 -14.99 14.11 -1.56
N PRO A 458 -15.44 15.35 -1.83
CA PRO A 458 -14.60 16.35 -2.47
C PRO A 458 -13.24 16.52 -1.80
N GLY A 459 -12.18 16.54 -2.61
CA GLY A 459 -10.79 16.64 -2.12
C GLY A 459 -10.17 15.32 -1.66
N GLU A 460 -10.89 14.20 -1.70
CA GLU A 460 -10.37 12.86 -1.39
C GLU A 460 -10.33 11.96 -2.63
N VAL A 461 -9.77 10.76 -2.46
CA VAL A 461 -9.79 9.70 -3.46
C VAL A 461 -10.44 8.44 -2.88
N PRO A 462 -11.04 7.57 -3.71
CA PRO A 462 -11.50 6.26 -3.26
C PRO A 462 -10.39 5.53 -2.50
N PHE A 463 -10.77 4.92 -1.39
CA PHE A 463 -9.84 4.20 -0.49
C PHE A 463 -10.15 2.70 -0.44
N GLY A 464 -10.94 2.20 -1.39
CA GLY A 464 -11.22 0.79 -1.58
C GLY A 464 -12.09 0.52 -2.79
N GLU A 465 -12.33 -0.76 -3.03
CA GLU A 465 -13.15 -1.28 -4.12
C GLU A 465 -14.07 -2.40 -3.64
N PHE A 466 -15.22 -2.51 -4.29
CA PHE A 466 -16.25 -3.48 -3.92
C PHE A 466 -16.31 -4.60 -4.94
N HIS A 467 -16.51 -5.82 -4.45
CA HIS A 467 -16.81 -6.98 -5.26
C HIS A 467 -18.18 -7.53 -4.88
N LEU A 468 -18.96 -7.94 -5.88
CA LEU A 468 -20.25 -8.61 -5.68
C LEU A 468 -20.25 -9.95 -6.42
N ALA A 469 -20.85 -10.95 -5.79
CA ALA A 469 -21.16 -12.25 -6.36
C ALA A 469 -22.50 -12.73 -5.80
N TRP A 470 -23.19 -13.62 -6.51
CA TRP A 470 -24.42 -14.23 -6.02
C TRP A 470 -24.39 -15.75 -6.20
N ASP A 471 -25.19 -16.46 -5.42
CA ASP A 471 -25.47 -17.88 -5.61
C ASP A 471 -26.90 -18.22 -5.18
N ASN A 472 -27.21 -19.52 -5.09
CA ASN A 472 -28.54 -19.96 -4.70
C ASN A 472 -28.88 -19.63 -3.24
N ALA A 473 -27.88 -19.41 -2.38
CA ALA A 473 -28.05 -19.11 -0.96
C ALA A 473 -28.19 -17.61 -0.69
N GLY A 474 -27.49 -16.75 -1.44
CA GLY A 474 -27.55 -15.31 -1.20
C GLY A 474 -26.70 -14.44 -2.11
N LEU A 475 -26.48 -13.21 -1.63
CA LEU A 475 -25.60 -12.21 -2.20
C LEU A 475 -24.36 -12.06 -1.31
N SER A 476 -23.18 -12.12 -1.92
CA SER A 476 -21.91 -11.88 -1.25
C SER A 476 -21.32 -10.53 -1.67
N LEU A 477 -20.75 -9.82 -0.70
CA LEU A 477 -19.99 -8.58 -0.90
C LEU A 477 -18.61 -8.72 -0.27
N ALA A 478 -17.57 -8.32 -1.01
CA ALA A 478 -16.24 -8.06 -0.46
C ALA A 478 -15.84 -6.61 -0.67
N LEU A 479 -15.00 -6.11 0.23
CA LEU A 479 -14.29 -4.85 0.14
C LEU A 479 -12.79 -5.14 0.26
N ILE A 480 -12.00 -4.62 -0.68
CA ILE A 480 -10.56 -4.41 -0.51
C ILE A 480 -10.36 -2.92 -0.33
N ALA A 481 -9.76 -2.49 0.79
CA ALA A 481 -9.60 -1.09 1.13
C ALA A 481 -8.33 -0.85 1.95
N MET A 482 -8.05 0.42 2.22
CA MET A 482 -6.98 0.82 3.13
C MET A 482 -7.43 1.98 4.03
N ASP A 483 -7.10 1.88 5.31
CA ASP A 483 -7.24 2.94 6.30
C ASP A 483 -6.40 2.61 7.54
N TYR A 484 -5.94 3.63 8.27
CA TYR A 484 -5.15 3.44 9.48
C TYR A 484 -5.93 3.90 10.72
N TYR A 485 -6.04 3.02 11.71
CA TYR A 485 -6.61 3.32 13.03
C TYR A 485 -5.52 3.41 14.10
N ASP A 486 -5.36 4.58 14.70
CA ASP A 486 -4.49 4.77 15.87
C ASP A 486 -5.25 4.41 17.17
N PRO A 487 -4.76 3.45 17.97
CA PRO A 487 -5.46 3.01 19.18
C PRO A 487 -5.51 4.05 20.31
N MET A 488 -4.69 5.09 20.25
CA MET A 488 -4.54 6.11 21.28
C MET A 488 -5.29 7.41 20.98
N ILE A 489 -5.82 7.58 19.75
CA ILE A 489 -6.34 8.88 19.31
C ILE A 489 -7.79 9.17 19.72
N LEU A 490 -8.63 8.15 19.88
CA LEU A 490 -10.07 8.31 20.17
C LEU A 490 -10.37 8.10 21.66
N ALA A 491 -11.23 8.94 22.23
CA ALA A 491 -11.76 8.73 23.57
C ALA A 491 -12.84 7.65 23.54
N VAL A 492 -12.44 6.40 23.81
CA VAL A 492 -13.34 5.26 23.90
C VAL A 492 -13.81 5.07 25.34
N GLY A 493 -15.13 5.04 25.54
CA GLY A 493 -15.76 4.72 26.84
C GLY A 493 -15.91 3.21 27.04
N ASN A 494 -17.01 2.80 27.70
CA ASN A 494 -17.29 1.39 27.97
C ASN A 494 -17.56 0.57 26.71
N SER A 495 -17.91 1.18 25.58
CA SER A 495 -18.13 0.53 24.29
C SER A 495 -17.57 1.39 23.17
N PHE A 496 -17.06 0.75 22.11
CA PHE A 496 -16.60 1.46 20.93
C PHE A 496 -17.79 2.11 20.20
N PRO A 497 -17.78 3.43 19.94
CA PRO A 497 -18.82 4.13 19.19
C PRO A 497 -18.82 3.68 17.72
N LEU A 498 -19.90 3.02 17.27
CA LEU A 498 -19.95 2.40 15.93
C LEU A 498 -19.86 3.42 14.79
N GLU A 499 -20.28 4.65 15.02
CA GLU A 499 -20.16 5.78 14.10
C GLU A 499 -18.71 6.26 13.87
N GLU A 500 -17.77 5.81 14.71
CA GLU A 500 -16.32 6.05 14.55
C GLU A 500 -15.61 4.87 13.86
N ALA A 501 -16.30 3.75 13.68
CA ALA A 501 -15.73 2.56 13.04
C ALA A 501 -15.55 2.79 11.54
N PHE A 502 -14.70 1.98 10.92
CA PHE A 502 -14.75 1.82 9.48
C PHE A 502 -16.04 1.07 9.12
N ARG A 503 -16.78 1.59 8.14
CA ARG A 503 -18.11 1.08 7.77
C ARG A 503 -18.17 0.73 6.29
N VAL A 504 -18.84 -0.37 5.98
CA VAL A 504 -19.23 -0.78 4.64
C VAL A 504 -20.75 -0.79 4.55
N ASP A 505 -21.30 0.06 3.70
CA ASP A 505 -22.72 0.33 3.58
C ASP A 505 -23.27 -0.28 2.28
N LEU A 506 -24.34 -1.07 2.42
CA LEU A 506 -25.10 -1.66 1.32
C LEU A 506 -26.58 -1.33 1.51
N ALA A 507 -27.18 -0.62 0.56
CA ALA A 507 -28.63 -0.53 0.45
C ALA A 507 -29.10 -1.30 -0.78
N ILE A 508 -30.18 -2.05 -0.65
CA ILE A 508 -30.63 -2.99 -1.67
C ILE A 508 -32.14 -3.15 -1.68
N ASP A 509 -32.72 -3.20 -2.88
CA ASP A 509 -34.08 -3.65 -3.15
C ASP A 509 -34.03 -4.78 -4.18
N ALA A 510 -34.42 -5.97 -3.73
CA ALA A 510 -34.47 -7.19 -4.53
C ALA A 510 -35.91 -7.55 -4.96
N GLY A 511 -36.84 -6.60 -4.93
CA GLY A 511 -38.27 -6.80 -5.25
C GLY A 511 -39.16 -7.04 -4.04
N ALA A 512 -38.58 -7.10 -2.83
CA ALA A 512 -39.30 -7.24 -1.56
C ALA A 512 -39.20 -5.96 -0.70
N GLY A 513 -38.91 -4.82 -1.31
CA GLY A 513 -38.76 -3.51 -0.68
C GLY A 513 -37.32 -3.17 -0.26
N PRO A 514 -37.02 -1.87 -0.06
CA PRO A 514 -35.68 -1.38 0.28
C PRO A 514 -35.24 -1.84 1.67
N ARG A 515 -33.98 -2.26 1.78
CA ARG A 515 -33.30 -2.64 3.02
C ARG A 515 -31.90 -2.05 3.06
N ARG A 516 -31.41 -1.75 4.26
CA ARG A 516 -30.07 -1.20 4.51
C ARG A 516 -29.27 -2.12 5.43
N PHE A 517 -28.02 -2.36 5.07
CA PHE A 517 -27.08 -3.18 5.81
C PHE A 517 -25.77 -2.41 5.99
N VAL A 518 -25.17 -2.54 7.17
CA VAL A 518 -23.87 -1.93 7.48
C VAL A 518 -22.99 -2.95 8.16
N LEU A 519 -21.81 -3.19 7.60
CA LEU A 519 -20.75 -3.95 8.22
C LEU A 519 -19.77 -2.98 8.89
N HIS A 520 -19.68 -3.05 10.22
CA HIS A 520 -18.74 -2.26 11.02
C HIS A 520 -17.49 -3.07 11.30
N ILE A 521 -16.32 -2.49 11.04
CA ILE A 521 -15.03 -3.05 11.41
C ILE A 521 -14.58 -2.37 12.71
N VAL A 522 -14.78 -3.07 13.82
CA VAL A 522 -14.64 -2.54 15.18
C VAL A 522 -13.25 -2.88 15.74
N PRO A 523 -12.43 -1.90 16.11
CA PRO A 523 -11.12 -2.14 16.72
C PRO A 523 -11.25 -2.88 18.07
N PRO A 524 -10.25 -3.71 18.46
CA PRO A 524 -10.23 -4.30 19.78
C PRO A 524 -10.03 -3.21 20.86
N ARG A 525 -10.52 -3.46 22.08
CA ARG A 525 -10.29 -2.53 23.20
C ARG A 525 -8.82 -2.49 23.64
N VAL A 526 -8.15 -3.63 23.56
CA VAL A 526 -6.75 -3.79 23.96
C VAL A 526 -5.98 -4.29 22.76
N PHE A 527 -4.96 -3.54 22.37
CA PHE A 527 -4.09 -3.90 21.27
C PHE A 527 -2.94 -4.77 21.82
N PRO A 528 -2.78 -6.01 21.33
CA PRO A 528 -1.71 -6.88 21.78
C PRO A 528 -0.34 -6.36 21.30
N PRO A 529 0.71 -6.38 22.14
CA PRO A 529 2.01 -5.80 21.79
C PRO A 529 2.84 -6.62 20.79
N LYS A 530 2.48 -7.88 20.51
CA LYS A 530 3.30 -8.83 19.71
C LYS A 530 2.49 -9.67 18.72
N ARG A 531 1.24 -9.29 18.44
CA ARG A 531 0.37 -10.00 17.49
C ARG A 531 -0.49 -9.00 16.74
N ALA A 532 -0.97 -9.38 15.57
CA ALA A 532 -1.93 -8.60 14.82
C ALA A 532 -3.21 -8.38 15.66
N PRO A 533 -3.72 -7.13 15.79
CA PRO A 533 -4.97 -6.87 16.48
C PRO A 533 -6.16 -7.57 15.79
N ALA A 534 -7.04 -8.17 16.58
CA ALA A 534 -8.26 -8.80 16.06
C ALA A 534 -9.41 -7.77 16.03
N PHE A 535 -9.66 -7.19 14.86
CA PHE A 535 -10.84 -6.35 14.65
C PHE A 535 -12.07 -7.23 14.46
N ALA A 536 -13.21 -6.78 14.98
CA ALA A 536 -14.48 -7.51 14.89
C ALA A 536 -15.32 -6.98 13.71
N ALA A 537 -15.84 -7.90 12.90
CA ALA A 537 -16.72 -7.60 11.77
C ALA A 537 -18.20 -7.73 12.20
N ARG A 538 -18.85 -6.62 12.53
CA ARG A 538 -20.25 -6.59 13.03
C ARG A 538 -21.21 -6.15 11.93
N LEU A 539 -21.98 -7.10 11.39
CA LEU A 539 -23.04 -6.83 10.43
C LEU A 539 -24.35 -6.45 11.12
N CYS A 540 -24.94 -5.35 10.67
CA CYS A 540 -26.23 -4.83 11.11
C CYS A 540 -27.17 -4.68 9.94
N ARG A 541 -28.46 -4.95 10.15
CA ARG A 541 -29.55 -4.34 9.38
C ARG A 541 -29.95 -3.03 10.07
N ILE A 542 -30.10 -1.97 9.28
CA ILE A 542 -30.49 -0.65 9.79
C ILE A 542 -31.99 -0.49 9.66
N ASP A 543 -32.68 -0.37 10.79
CA ASP A 543 -34.10 -0.06 10.88
C ASP A 543 -34.28 1.22 11.73
N GLY A 544 -34.48 2.37 11.07
CA GLY A 544 -34.41 3.68 11.71
C GLY A 544 -33.01 3.94 12.27
N ALA A 545 -32.91 4.28 13.56
CA ALA A 545 -31.62 4.46 14.25
C ALA A 545 -31.05 3.16 14.85
N SER A 546 -31.72 2.00 14.67
CA SER A 546 -31.34 0.75 15.31
C SER A 546 -30.46 -0.12 14.40
N CYS A 547 -29.35 -0.63 14.94
CA CYS A 547 -28.62 -1.78 14.38
C CYS A 547 -29.26 -3.07 14.92
N ARG A 548 -29.89 -3.85 14.04
CA ARG A 548 -30.40 -5.19 14.34
C ARG A 548 -29.51 -6.28 13.75
N ASP A 549 -29.45 -7.43 14.40
CA ASP A 549 -28.74 -8.59 13.87
C ASP A 549 -29.36 -9.06 12.55
N VAL A 550 -28.54 -9.72 11.72
CA VAL A 550 -28.95 -10.26 10.42
C VAL A 550 -28.93 -11.79 10.49
N PRO A 551 -30.07 -12.45 10.77
CA PRO A 551 -30.12 -13.91 10.85
C PRO A 551 -29.59 -14.57 9.58
N GLY A 552 -28.66 -15.52 9.75
CA GLY A 552 -28.01 -16.23 8.64
C GLY A 552 -26.97 -15.41 7.87
N GLY A 553 -26.79 -14.13 8.20
CA GLY A 553 -25.71 -13.31 7.68
C GLY A 553 -24.35 -13.83 8.14
N LYS A 554 -23.36 -13.84 7.24
CA LYS A 554 -21.98 -14.23 7.55
C LYS A 554 -21.07 -13.03 7.32
N THR A 555 -19.99 -12.93 8.11
CA THR A 555 -18.97 -11.89 7.95
C THR A 555 -17.58 -12.46 8.15
N SER A 556 -16.61 -11.83 7.50
CA SER A 556 -15.19 -12.07 7.73
C SER A 556 -14.44 -10.75 7.62
N TYR A 557 -13.39 -10.59 8.42
CA TYR A 557 -12.40 -9.54 8.27
C TYR A 557 -11.02 -10.19 8.32
N PHE A 558 -10.22 -9.96 7.28
CA PHE A 558 -8.88 -10.50 7.17
C PHE A 558 -7.96 -9.49 6.47
N GLY A 559 -7.57 -8.51 7.27
CA GLY A 559 -6.48 -7.56 7.04
C GLY A 559 -5.99 -7.12 8.42
N SER A 560 -5.80 -8.08 9.31
CA SER A 560 -5.66 -7.87 10.77
C SER A 560 -4.44 -7.07 11.21
N ASP A 561 -3.60 -6.68 10.25
CA ASP A 561 -2.32 -5.99 10.45
C ASP A 561 -2.36 -4.48 10.26
N GLN A 562 -3.48 -3.84 9.85
CA GLN A 562 -3.60 -2.38 9.66
C GLN A 562 -2.37 -1.77 8.98
N PRO A 563 -2.46 -1.43 7.70
CA PRO A 563 -3.51 -0.50 7.26
C PRO A 563 -4.42 -1.07 6.16
N ARG A 564 -4.31 -2.35 5.86
CA ARG A 564 -5.14 -3.04 4.88
C ARG A 564 -6.48 -3.44 5.50
N ILE A 565 -7.57 -3.22 4.77
CA ILE A 565 -8.92 -3.57 5.19
C ILE A 565 -9.51 -4.49 4.13
N THR A 566 -9.54 -5.79 4.42
CA THR A 566 -10.30 -6.75 3.62
C THR A 566 -11.44 -7.29 4.44
N ALA A 567 -12.65 -7.10 3.94
CA ALA A 567 -13.86 -7.54 4.63
C ALA A 567 -14.81 -8.22 3.66
N GLU A 568 -15.49 -9.26 4.14
CA GLU A 568 -16.52 -9.97 3.40
C GLU A 568 -17.80 -10.04 4.21
N MET A 569 -18.92 -10.05 3.51
CA MET A 569 -20.21 -10.44 4.07
C MET A 569 -21.02 -11.24 3.06
N ALA A 570 -21.84 -12.16 3.56
CA ALA A 570 -22.89 -12.82 2.78
C ALA A 570 -24.24 -12.58 3.43
N LEU A 571 -25.21 -12.15 2.60
CA LEU A 571 -26.60 -11.94 2.97
C LEU A 571 -27.44 -13.05 2.35
N PRO A 572 -28.10 -13.91 3.15
CA PRO A 572 -29.00 -14.90 2.58
C PRO A 572 -30.19 -14.20 1.94
N TRP A 573 -30.78 -14.82 0.92
CA TRP A 573 -31.98 -14.27 0.26
C TRP A 573 -33.12 -14.00 1.26
N SER A 574 -33.22 -14.79 2.34
CA SER A 574 -34.18 -14.59 3.42
C SER A 574 -33.99 -13.28 4.18
N ALA A 575 -32.74 -12.81 4.37
CA ALA A 575 -32.46 -11.49 4.95
C ALA A 575 -32.95 -10.36 4.03
N LEU A 576 -33.06 -10.62 2.73
CA LEU A 576 -33.64 -9.74 1.71
C LEU A 576 -35.14 -9.95 1.51
N GLY A 577 -35.79 -10.80 2.31
CA GLY A 577 -37.23 -11.09 2.22
C GLY A 577 -37.62 -12.02 1.07
N LEU A 578 -36.67 -12.81 0.55
CA LEU A 578 -36.86 -13.71 -0.58
C LEU A 578 -36.53 -15.16 -0.20
N SER A 579 -37.17 -16.13 -0.86
CA SER A 579 -36.84 -17.56 -0.73
C SER A 579 -35.89 -18.07 -1.81
N ALA A 580 -35.65 -17.28 -2.86
CA ALA A 580 -34.82 -17.62 -4.02
C ALA A 580 -34.24 -16.34 -4.65
N PRO A 581 -33.20 -16.46 -5.50
CA PRO A 581 -32.66 -15.31 -6.24
C PRO A 581 -33.74 -14.59 -7.08
N PRO A 582 -33.77 -13.24 -7.08
CA PRO A 582 -34.73 -12.47 -7.87
C PRO A 582 -34.46 -12.59 -9.38
N ARG A 583 -35.53 -12.70 -10.19
CA ARG A 583 -35.42 -12.81 -11.65
C ARG A 583 -35.08 -11.49 -12.34
N ASP A 584 -35.60 -10.38 -11.82
CA ASP A 584 -35.46 -9.04 -12.44
C ASP A 584 -34.20 -8.27 -11.97
N GLY A 585 -33.26 -8.99 -11.35
CA GLY A 585 -32.06 -8.43 -10.74
C GLY A 585 -32.35 -7.70 -9.42
N VAL A 586 -31.49 -6.74 -9.09
CA VAL A 586 -31.55 -5.96 -7.85
C VAL A 586 -31.28 -4.49 -8.13
N LYS A 587 -31.83 -3.58 -7.31
CA LYS A 587 -31.36 -2.20 -7.22
C LYS A 587 -30.49 -2.06 -6.00
N LEU A 588 -29.31 -1.46 -6.11
CA LEU A 588 -28.45 -1.30 -4.96
C LEU A 588 -27.60 -0.02 -4.96
N ALA A 589 -27.13 0.33 -3.77
CA ALA A 589 -26.17 1.38 -3.50
C ALA A 589 -25.03 0.85 -2.63
N LEU A 590 -23.81 1.31 -2.91
CA LEU A 590 -22.60 0.95 -2.18
C LEU A 590 -21.90 2.20 -1.65
N GLY A 591 -21.37 2.09 -0.44
CA GLY A 591 -20.56 3.12 0.17
C GLY A 591 -19.65 2.57 1.26
N ALA A 592 -18.66 3.37 1.63
CA ALA A 592 -17.82 3.12 2.80
C ALA A 592 -17.49 4.43 3.50
N THR A 593 -17.34 4.36 4.82
CA THR A 593 -16.87 5.45 5.66
C THR A 593 -15.61 5.00 6.38
N ALA A 594 -14.53 5.78 6.27
CA ALA A 594 -13.27 5.54 6.96
C ALA A 594 -13.41 5.73 8.48
N PHE A 595 -12.41 5.27 9.25
CA PHE A 595 -12.36 5.50 10.70
C PHE A 595 -12.49 6.99 11.00
N HIS A 596 -13.13 7.29 12.13
CA HIS A 596 -13.37 8.64 12.63
C HIS A 596 -14.19 9.55 11.70
N ARG A 597 -14.93 8.95 10.74
CA ARG A 597 -15.60 9.67 9.66
C ARG A 597 -14.66 10.60 8.89
N SER A 598 -13.37 10.23 8.82
CA SER A 598 -12.32 11.09 8.26
C SER A 598 -12.50 11.38 6.78
N ARG A 599 -13.14 10.45 6.06
CA ARG A 599 -13.51 10.50 4.64
C ARG A 599 -14.58 9.45 4.34
N TRP A 600 -15.25 9.60 3.21
CA TRP A 600 -16.22 8.62 2.71
C TRP A 600 -16.12 8.46 1.20
N MET A 601 -16.59 7.31 0.71
CA MET A 601 -16.73 7.04 -0.71
C MET A 601 -18.03 6.31 -0.98
N SER A 602 -18.61 6.53 -2.16
CA SER A 602 -19.88 5.92 -2.54
C SER A 602 -20.04 5.85 -4.04
N TRP A 603 -21.00 5.05 -4.50
CA TRP A 603 -21.39 5.10 -5.89
C TRP A 603 -21.97 6.46 -6.27
N GLY A 604 -21.38 7.06 -7.30
CA GLY A 604 -21.82 8.35 -7.82
C GLY A 604 -21.42 9.55 -6.95
N GLY A 605 -20.59 9.36 -5.92
CA GLY A 605 -19.97 10.47 -5.18
C GLY A 605 -20.93 11.28 -4.32
N ARG A 606 -22.01 10.67 -3.84
CA ARG A 606 -22.97 11.29 -2.91
C ARG A 606 -22.65 10.92 -1.46
N PRO A 607 -22.91 11.79 -0.46
CA PRO A 607 -22.75 11.41 0.94
C PRO A 607 -23.45 10.08 1.23
N VAL A 608 -22.75 9.17 1.92
CA VAL A 608 -23.20 7.77 2.07
C VAL A 608 -24.61 7.72 2.64
N GLU A 609 -24.89 8.46 3.71
CA GLU A 609 -26.22 8.46 4.34
C GLU A 609 -27.32 8.97 3.39
N GLU A 610 -27.04 9.98 2.57
CA GLU A 610 -28.01 10.49 1.58
C GLU A 610 -28.30 9.44 0.50
N LEU A 611 -27.25 8.78 -0.02
CA LEU A 611 -27.39 7.75 -1.04
C LEU A 611 -28.18 6.54 -0.52
N MET A 612 -27.87 6.09 0.71
CA MET A 612 -28.51 4.92 1.31
C MET A 612 -29.99 5.15 1.64
N ASN A 613 -30.43 6.41 1.75
CA ASN A 613 -31.83 6.78 2.00
C ASN A 613 -32.63 7.17 0.75
N ASP A 614 -32.06 7.00 -0.45
CA ASP A 614 -32.69 7.39 -1.71
C ASP A 614 -32.83 6.19 -2.68
N PRO A 615 -33.83 5.29 -2.46
CA PRO A 615 -34.05 4.11 -3.31
C PRO A 615 -34.28 4.40 -4.79
N ALA A 616 -34.71 5.60 -5.14
CA ALA A 616 -34.93 5.99 -6.53
C ALA A 616 -33.61 6.15 -7.29
N SER A 617 -32.52 6.49 -6.59
CA SER A 617 -31.19 6.69 -7.17
C SER A 617 -30.34 5.42 -7.28
N TRP A 618 -30.78 4.31 -6.69
CA TRP A 618 -30.01 3.08 -6.63
C TRP A 618 -29.81 2.46 -8.01
N ARG A 619 -28.60 1.93 -8.26
CA ARG A 619 -28.22 1.35 -9.55
C ARG A 619 -28.89 -0.01 -9.73
N ARG A 620 -29.53 -0.23 -10.88
CA ARG A 620 -30.08 -1.55 -11.25
C ARG A 620 -28.98 -2.44 -11.81
N LEU A 621 -28.79 -3.62 -11.21
CA LEU A 621 -27.88 -4.66 -11.66
C LEU A 621 -28.63 -5.97 -11.96
N SER A 622 -28.17 -6.69 -12.97
CA SER A 622 -28.67 -8.03 -13.28
C SER A 622 -27.92 -9.11 -12.49
N LEU A 623 -28.59 -10.23 -12.21
CA LEU A 623 -27.92 -11.45 -11.76
C LEU A 623 -27.42 -12.23 -12.98
N GLY A 624 -26.11 -12.20 -13.19
CA GLY A 624 -25.42 -12.78 -14.33
C GLY A 624 -25.16 -14.28 -14.21
N PRO A 625 -24.65 -14.91 -15.28
CA PRO A 625 -24.36 -16.34 -15.32
C PRO A 625 -23.20 -16.73 -14.39
N ALA A 626 -22.95 -18.03 -14.28
CA ALA A 626 -21.76 -18.56 -13.62
C ALA A 626 -20.50 -17.97 -14.25
N ALA A 627 -19.63 -17.41 -13.40
CA ALA A 627 -18.31 -17.00 -13.86
C ALA A 627 -17.50 -18.23 -14.30
N PRO A 628 -16.68 -18.12 -15.35
CA PRO A 628 -15.67 -19.14 -15.60
C PRO A 628 -14.74 -19.23 -14.38
N PRO A 629 -14.22 -20.43 -14.05
CA PRO A 629 -13.22 -20.57 -12.99
C PRO A 629 -12.05 -19.62 -13.28
N SER A 630 -11.50 -18.99 -12.23
CA SER A 630 -10.33 -18.12 -12.41
C SER A 630 -9.18 -18.96 -12.99
N ALA A 631 -8.38 -18.38 -13.88
CA ALA A 631 -7.31 -19.12 -14.56
C ALA A 631 -6.31 -19.81 -13.60
N ASN A 632 -6.25 -19.36 -12.34
CA ASN A 632 -5.39 -19.92 -11.30
C ASN A 632 -6.07 -21.00 -10.43
N GLN A 633 -7.36 -21.29 -10.62
CA GLN A 633 -8.03 -22.46 -10.00
C GLN A 633 -7.74 -23.77 -10.75
N VAL A 634 -7.00 -23.74 -11.86
CA VAL A 634 -6.75 -24.89 -12.75
C VAL A 634 -5.32 -25.44 -12.62
N VAL A 635 -4.58 -25.10 -11.57
CA VAL A 635 -3.30 -25.76 -11.28
C VAL A 635 -3.56 -26.92 -10.32
N PRO A 636 -3.51 -28.19 -10.78
CA PRO A 636 -3.67 -29.35 -9.91
C PRO A 636 -2.51 -29.52 -8.92
#